data_AF-A0A7C4SYJ9-F1
#
_entry.id   AF-A0A7C4SYJ9-F1
#
_cell.length_a   1.000
_cell.length_b   1.000
_cell.length_c   1.000
_cell.angle_alpha   90.00
_cell.angle_beta   90.00
_cell.angle_gamma   90.00
#
_symmetry.space_group_name_H-M   'P 1'
#
loop_
_entity.id
_entity.type
_entity.pdbx_description
1 polymer ?
#
loop_
_entity_poly.entity_id
_entity_poly.type
_entity_poly.pdbx_seq_one_letter_code
_entity_poly.pdbx_strand_id
1 'polypeptide(L)'
;NPSGLGVEENRYNTTTFDEVTTSKLRLEMDSDGTFSTGILEWKVYDSGKSPDFLPSVEAGVDRVVVLGGKTYLSGHVKTLQGKGGDVKVTWSKISGPGTVTFADAARTETTAVFSDVGDYVLQLTATRGTLSASDTLITKVIAPPPATHLSLIDTRSYTLDSSLWNSRAKALIVNWIPHCIAKISDPEVKEGGINNFIDAANKLAGKPAGPHRGYVFSNAWVYNTIESICVALMVDPQGDKEIIEAQKAMKQTLEDWIPKILAAQEPDGYLQTAFTLSNRKRWSPEYRGDHEGYVAGYFLECAIAHYMLTERSDDRLYQAAKRLADCWYNNIGPAPKKEWYDGHQEMEIALVRFGRFVNDVEGKGAGDKYIQLAKFLLDCRKDGSEYDQSHLPVIQQYEAVGHAVRATYSYAAMSDVAMETGDTDYQSAVMSLWDNIVNKKYYVTGGVGSGETSEGYGPNYSLPHNAYCESCSSCGEIFFQHKLNLAYHDARYADLYEETLYNALLGSIDLEGKNFYYQNPLETRGMRYPWHVCPCCVGNIPRVLLMLPTWTYVKDKDSVYVNLFIGSTMKVGEVAGTDVTMVQKTDYPWSGDVAITVNPAKESKFAVKIRVPNLSVSELYSSTPDADGIVSIQVNGTPVTPAIDKGYAAIDRTWKAGDKIELVLPIKIQRIKGIDKIAATRGRVALRVGPLIYCAERVDQDITKVLDPKAELTLQWQPDLLGGVNIIKGTFADHSPLLAIPYYARQNRDEQASSSRG
;
A
#
# COMPACT_ATOMS: atom_id res chain seq x y z
N ASN A 1 -14.97 -31.89 -40.42
CA ASN A 1 -14.89 -31.46 -41.84
C ASN A 1 -14.80 -29.92 -41.93
N PRO A 2 -13.83 -29.28 -41.26
CA PRO A 2 -13.72 -27.83 -41.32
C PRO A 2 -13.42 -27.36 -42.76
N SER A 3 -14.10 -26.31 -43.20
CA SER A 3 -13.94 -25.65 -44.49
C SER A 3 -13.78 -24.15 -44.25
N GLY A 4 -12.91 -23.49 -45.03
CA GLY A 4 -12.62 -22.08 -44.86
C GLY A 4 -11.72 -21.78 -43.65
N LEU A 5 -10.60 -22.50 -43.51
CA LEU A 5 -9.54 -22.13 -42.55
C LEU A 5 -8.90 -20.81 -42.98
N GLY A 6 -9.57 -19.70 -42.69
CA GLY A 6 -9.10 -18.37 -43.06
C GLY A 6 -7.82 -18.02 -42.29
N VAL A 7 -6.87 -17.41 -43.00
CA VAL A 7 -5.57 -16.96 -42.48
C VAL A 7 -5.36 -15.47 -42.73
N GLU A 8 -6.43 -14.74 -43.03
CA GLU A 8 -6.33 -13.32 -43.37
C GLU A 8 -6.11 -12.48 -42.11
N GLU A 9 -5.10 -11.61 -42.17
CA GLU A 9 -4.73 -10.72 -41.08
C GLU A 9 -5.83 -9.67 -40.80
N ASN A 10 -5.94 -9.26 -39.54
CA ASN A 10 -6.79 -8.15 -39.07
C ASN A 10 -8.30 -8.28 -39.41
N ARG A 11 -8.84 -9.50 -39.49
CA ARG A 11 -10.28 -9.74 -39.65
C ARG A 11 -10.75 -11.04 -39.00
N TYR A 12 -12.06 -11.20 -38.89
CA TYR A 12 -12.67 -12.47 -38.49
C TYR A 12 -12.53 -13.51 -39.61
N ASN A 13 -11.70 -14.52 -39.37
CA ASN A 13 -11.61 -15.70 -40.23
C ASN A 13 -12.81 -16.62 -39.94
N THR A 14 -13.54 -17.02 -40.99
CA THR A 14 -14.76 -17.83 -40.85
C THR A 14 -14.52 -19.26 -41.28
N THR A 15 -14.42 -20.15 -40.30
CA THR A 15 -14.40 -21.60 -40.53
C THR A 15 -15.81 -22.16 -40.37
N THR A 16 -16.26 -22.94 -41.35
CA THR A 16 -17.53 -23.68 -41.31
C THR A 16 -17.24 -25.16 -41.16
N PHE A 17 -18.17 -25.93 -40.61
CA PHE A 17 -18.10 -27.38 -40.51
C PHE A 17 -19.54 -27.93 -40.55
N ASP A 18 -19.69 -29.23 -40.76
CA ASP A 18 -21.02 -29.85 -40.68
C ASP A 18 -21.60 -29.65 -39.28
N GLU A 19 -22.93 -29.65 -39.16
CA GLU A 19 -23.59 -29.61 -37.87
C GLU A 19 -23.05 -30.73 -36.95
N VAL A 20 -22.56 -30.36 -35.76
CA VAL A 20 -22.07 -31.29 -34.74
C VAL A 20 -22.79 -31.07 -33.42
N THR A 21 -23.00 -32.14 -32.66
CA THR A 21 -23.40 -32.06 -31.25
C THR A 21 -22.14 -32.25 -30.40
N THR A 22 -21.77 -31.23 -29.62
CA THR A 22 -20.60 -31.30 -28.74
C THR A 22 -20.78 -30.43 -27.50
N SER A 23 -20.08 -30.78 -26.41
CA SER A 23 -19.96 -29.94 -25.21
C SER A 23 -18.68 -29.12 -25.16
N LYS A 24 -17.72 -29.39 -26.06
CA LYS A 24 -16.42 -28.70 -26.13
C LYS A 24 -15.95 -28.60 -27.58
N LEU A 25 -15.33 -27.47 -27.92
CA LEU A 25 -14.60 -27.28 -29.17
C LEU A 25 -13.14 -27.00 -28.83
N ARG A 26 -12.22 -27.64 -29.56
CA ARG A 26 -10.78 -27.37 -29.46
C ARG A 26 -10.35 -26.67 -30.73
N LEU A 27 -9.66 -25.55 -30.57
CA LEU A 27 -8.93 -24.89 -31.64
C LEU A 27 -7.45 -25.12 -31.38
N GLU A 28 -6.74 -25.63 -32.39
CA GLU A 28 -5.28 -25.73 -32.40
C GLU A 28 -4.77 -24.69 -33.41
N MET A 29 -3.73 -23.96 -33.03
CA MET A 29 -3.12 -22.93 -33.87
C MET A 29 -1.61 -23.15 -33.86
N ASP A 30 -1.03 -23.17 -35.05
CA ASP A 30 0.41 -23.23 -35.23
C ASP A 30 0.90 -21.88 -35.74
N SER A 31 1.89 -21.31 -35.05
CA SER A 31 2.56 -20.08 -35.47
C SER A 31 3.51 -20.37 -36.63
N ASP A 32 3.64 -19.41 -37.55
CA ASP A 32 4.70 -19.43 -38.57
C ASP A 32 6.08 -19.04 -38.02
N GLY A 33 6.17 -18.73 -36.72
CA GLY A 33 7.39 -18.33 -36.02
C GLY A 33 7.87 -16.91 -36.30
N THR A 34 7.15 -16.14 -37.14
CA THR A 34 7.53 -14.79 -37.56
C THR A 34 6.70 -13.73 -36.83
N PHE A 35 5.44 -14.03 -36.53
CA PHE A 35 4.53 -13.12 -35.81
C PHE A 35 3.95 -13.75 -34.54
N SER A 36 3.62 -12.91 -33.55
CA SER A 36 2.85 -13.35 -32.39
C SER A 36 1.47 -13.86 -32.83
N THR A 37 1.14 -15.10 -32.47
CA THR A 37 -0.15 -15.74 -32.80
C THR A 37 -1.07 -15.69 -31.59
N GLY A 38 -2.26 -15.12 -31.74
CA GLY A 38 -3.25 -15.00 -30.66
C GLY A 38 -4.68 -14.94 -31.18
N ILE A 39 -5.63 -15.26 -30.30
CA ILE A 39 -7.08 -15.18 -30.59
C ILE A 39 -7.60 -13.94 -29.89
N LEU A 40 -8.12 -12.97 -30.65
CA LEU A 40 -8.77 -11.79 -30.08
C LEU A 40 -10.18 -12.13 -29.60
N GLU A 41 -10.95 -12.83 -30.44
CA GLU A 41 -12.30 -13.28 -30.14
C GLU A 41 -12.63 -14.49 -31.03
N TRP A 42 -13.37 -15.45 -30.48
CA TRP A 42 -13.96 -16.54 -31.25
C TRP A 42 -15.47 -16.56 -31.02
N LYS A 43 -16.24 -16.84 -32.07
CA LYS A 43 -17.71 -16.94 -32.00
C LYS A 43 -18.14 -18.24 -32.65
N VAL A 44 -18.96 -18.99 -31.93
CA VAL A 44 -19.60 -20.22 -32.44
C VAL A 44 -21.08 -19.93 -32.57
N TYR A 45 -21.62 -20.07 -33.77
CA TYR A 45 -23.03 -19.81 -34.05
C TYR A 45 -23.84 -21.10 -33.89
N ASP A 46 -24.98 -20.98 -33.21
CA ASP A 46 -25.94 -22.07 -33.07
C ASP A 46 -26.55 -22.43 -34.44
N SER A 47 -26.74 -23.73 -34.70
CA SER A 47 -27.46 -24.23 -35.88
C SER A 47 -28.96 -23.93 -35.83
N GLY A 48 -29.47 -23.46 -34.69
CA GLY A 48 -30.88 -23.21 -34.40
C GLY A 48 -31.63 -24.45 -33.90
N LYS A 49 -30.91 -25.55 -33.66
CA LYS A 49 -31.44 -26.82 -33.12
C LYS A 49 -30.84 -27.19 -31.76
N SER A 50 -30.03 -26.31 -31.16
CA SER A 50 -29.49 -26.56 -29.84
C SER A 50 -30.59 -26.76 -28.80
N PRO A 51 -30.39 -27.64 -27.80
CA PRO A 51 -31.32 -27.78 -26.68
C PRO A 51 -31.35 -26.47 -25.85
N ASP A 52 -32.39 -26.30 -25.04
CA ASP A 52 -32.37 -25.24 -24.04
C ASP A 52 -31.27 -25.50 -23.01
N PHE A 53 -30.38 -24.53 -22.82
CA PHE A 53 -29.32 -24.60 -21.83
C PHE A 53 -29.69 -23.85 -20.55
N LEU A 54 -29.17 -24.33 -19.42
CA LEU A 54 -29.25 -23.60 -18.15
C LEU A 54 -28.69 -22.18 -18.33
N PRO A 55 -29.30 -21.15 -17.69
CA PRO A 55 -28.68 -19.84 -17.61
C PRO A 55 -27.29 -19.95 -16.96
N SER A 56 -26.33 -19.16 -17.44
CA SER A 56 -25.12 -18.87 -16.68
C SER A 56 -25.46 -17.81 -15.66
N VAL A 57 -25.09 -18.01 -14.39
CA VAL A 57 -25.37 -17.09 -13.29
C VAL A 57 -24.07 -16.83 -12.55
N GLU A 58 -23.81 -15.56 -12.28
CA GLU A 58 -22.69 -15.08 -11.45
C GLU A 58 -23.28 -14.11 -10.42
N ALA A 59 -23.19 -14.45 -9.14
CA ALA A 59 -23.67 -13.63 -8.03
C ALA A 59 -22.71 -12.47 -7.71
N GLY A 60 -21.46 -12.58 -8.17
CA GLY A 60 -20.39 -11.60 -7.94
C GLY A 60 -19.43 -12.04 -6.84
N VAL A 61 -18.56 -11.12 -6.45
CA VAL A 61 -17.36 -11.40 -5.64
C VAL A 61 -17.62 -11.34 -4.13
N ASP A 62 -17.06 -12.27 -3.36
CA ASP A 62 -17.11 -12.25 -1.88
C ASP A 62 -16.62 -10.92 -1.30
N ARG A 63 -17.21 -10.49 -0.18
CA ARG A 63 -17.00 -9.14 0.36
C ARG A 63 -17.26 -9.03 1.86
N VAL A 64 -16.84 -7.90 2.41
CA VAL A 64 -17.10 -7.49 3.79
C VAL A 64 -18.13 -6.36 3.79
N VAL A 65 -19.06 -6.39 4.74
CA VAL A 65 -20.04 -5.31 4.95
C VAL A 65 -19.96 -4.86 6.40
N VAL A 66 -19.85 -3.56 6.60
CA VAL A 66 -19.96 -2.98 7.94
C VAL A 66 -21.44 -2.84 8.28
N LEU A 67 -21.85 -3.37 9.43
CA LEU A 67 -23.24 -3.31 9.90
C LEU A 67 -23.73 -1.86 9.94
N GLY A 68 -24.90 -1.61 9.34
CA GLY A 68 -25.46 -0.26 9.12
C GLY A 68 -25.24 0.26 7.70
N GLY A 69 -24.24 -0.26 6.98
CA GLY A 69 -24.06 -0.06 5.55
C GLY A 69 -24.88 -1.04 4.71
N LYS A 70 -24.82 -0.86 3.40
CA LYS A 70 -25.42 -1.80 2.43
C LYS A 70 -24.35 -2.39 1.51
N THR A 71 -24.64 -3.57 0.96
CA THR A 71 -23.88 -4.08 -0.18
C THR A 71 -24.65 -3.85 -1.47
N TYR A 72 -23.91 -3.46 -2.50
CA TYR A 72 -24.38 -3.33 -3.87
C TYR A 72 -24.18 -4.66 -4.59
N LEU A 73 -25.29 -5.31 -4.95
CA LEU A 73 -25.33 -6.57 -5.66
C LEU A 73 -25.45 -6.29 -7.16
N SER A 74 -24.53 -6.83 -7.95
CA SER A 74 -24.52 -6.73 -9.41
C SER A 74 -24.32 -8.11 -10.00
N GLY A 75 -25.40 -8.88 -10.06
CA GLY A 75 -25.38 -10.22 -10.63
C GLY A 75 -25.33 -10.22 -12.16
N HIS A 76 -24.65 -11.19 -12.75
CA HIS A 76 -24.65 -11.37 -14.20
C HIS A 76 -25.38 -12.66 -14.57
N VAL A 77 -26.33 -12.56 -15.51
CA VAL A 77 -27.08 -13.69 -16.02
C VAL A 77 -27.00 -13.69 -17.55
N LYS A 78 -26.53 -14.81 -18.12
CA LYS A 78 -26.45 -15.00 -19.57
C LYS A 78 -27.25 -16.22 -19.99
N THR A 79 -27.98 -16.09 -21.09
CA THR A 79 -28.66 -17.20 -21.76
C THR A 79 -28.28 -17.20 -23.23
N LEU A 80 -28.13 -18.38 -23.84
CA LEU A 80 -27.96 -18.48 -25.28
C LEU A 80 -29.25 -17.97 -25.97
N GLN A 81 -29.11 -16.96 -26.84
CA GLN A 81 -30.22 -16.35 -27.56
C GLN A 81 -30.83 -17.34 -28.56
N GLY A 82 -32.10 -17.63 -28.36
CA GLY A 82 -32.91 -18.48 -29.22
C GLY A 82 -34.29 -18.63 -28.60
N LYS A 83 -35.23 -17.78 -29.04
CA LYS A 83 -36.64 -17.64 -28.59
C LYS A 83 -36.83 -16.99 -27.21
N GLY A 84 -37.37 -15.78 -27.23
CA GLY A 84 -37.65 -14.92 -26.08
C GLY A 84 -38.47 -15.59 -24.98
N GLY A 85 -37.78 -16.02 -23.92
CA GLY A 85 -38.39 -16.29 -22.62
C GLY A 85 -37.81 -15.32 -21.60
N ASP A 86 -38.68 -14.67 -20.83
CA ASP A 86 -38.27 -13.80 -19.72
C ASP A 86 -37.50 -14.64 -18.69
N VAL A 87 -36.20 -14.35 -18.53
CA VAL A 87 -35.40 -14.93 -17.45
C VAL A 87 -35.81 -14.23 -16.16
N LYS A 88 -36.34 -14.99 -15.20
CA LYS A 88 -36.63 -14.47 -13.85
C LYS A 88 -35.41 -14.65 -12.98
N VAL A 89 -35.06 -13.61 -12.23
CA VAL A 89 -33.97 -13.69 -11.25
C VAL A 89 -34.52 -13.52 -9.84
N THR A 90 -33.87 -14.12 -8.86
CA THR A 90 -34.22 -13.96 -7.45
C THR A 90 -32.98 -14.03 -6.58
N TRP A 91 -32.79 -13.01 -5.77
CA TRP A 91 -31.84 -13.00 -4.66
C TRP A 91 -32.47 -13.62 -3.40
N SER A 92 -31.70 -14.45 -2.71
CA SER A 92 -32.13 -15.06 -1.45
C SER A 92 -30.98 -15.20 -0.46
N LYS A 93 -31.31 -15.26 0.82
CA LYS A 93 -30.38 -15.64 1.90
C LYS A 93 -30.45 -17.16 2.07
N ILE A 94 -29.32 -17.83 1.95
CA ILE A 94 -29.19 -19.28 2.19
C ILE A 94 -28.86 -19.56 3.66
N SER A 95 -27.92 -18.81 4.23
CA SER A 95 -27.52 -18.95 5.64
C SER A 95 -27.02 -17.63 6.23
N GLY A 96 -26.91 -17.57 7.56
CA GLY A 96 -26.39 -16.42 8.32
C GLY A 96 -27.22 -16.13 9.58
N PRO A 97 -26.66 -15.41 10.57
CA PRO A 97 -27.28 -15.24 11.89
C PRO A 97 -28.51 -14.32 11.92
N GLY A 98 -28.54 -13.28 11.08
CA GLY A 98 -29.60 -12.26 11.05
C GLY A 98 -30.47 -12.26 9.79
N THR A 99 -31.34 -11.27 9.66
CA THR A 99 -32.15 -11.04 8.45
C THR A 99 -31.34 -10.34 7.36
N VAL A 100 -31.66 -10.64 6.10
CA VAL A 100 -31.16 -9.93 4.92
C VAL A 100 -32.35 -9.29 4.23
N THR A 101 -32.33 -7.97 4.07
CA THR A 101 -33.37 -7.25 3.35
C THR A 101 -32.81 -6.76 2.02
N PHE A 102 -33.35 -7.29 0.92
CA PHE A 102 -33.03 -6.85 -0.43
C PHE A 102 -33.95 -5.69 -0.82
N ALA A 103 -33.40 -4.64 -1.43
CA ALA A 103 -34.19 -3.50 -1.93
C ALA A 103 -35.17 -3.94 -3.02
N ASP A 104 -34.71 -4.79 -3.92
CA ASP A 104 -35.52 -5.53 -4.88
C ASP A 104 -34.83 -6.87 -5.18
N ALA A 105 -35.38 -7.97 -4.67
CA ALA A 105 -34.79 -9.30 -4.85
C ALA A 105 -34.96 -9.83 -6.29
N ALA A 106 -35.84 -9.23 -7.10
CA ALA A 106 -36.16 -9.68 -8.46
C ALA A 106 -35.32 -9.00 -9.55
N ARG A 107 -34.32 -8.18 -9.18
CA ARG A 107 -33.35 -7.60 -10.12
C ARG A 107 -31.95 -8.13 -9.91
N THR A 108 -31.19 -8.23 -11.00
CA THR A 108 -29.76 -8.57 -10.95
C THR A 108 -28.95 -7.49 -10.24
N GLU A 109 -29.31 -6.22 -10.45
CA GLU A 109 -28.73 -5.06 -9.78
C GLU A 109 -29.65 -4.56 -8.67
N THR A 110 -29.19 -4.69 -7.42
CA THR A 110 -29.97 -4.33 -6.23
C THR A 110 -29.04 -4.01 -5.05
N THR A 111 -29.61 -3.73 -3.88
CA THR A 111 -28.82 -3.62 -2.64
C THR A 111 -29.38 -4.54 -1.57
N ALA A 112 -28.53 -4.92 -0.61
CA ALA A 112 -28.94 -5.69 0.55
C ALA A 112 -28.37 -5.09 1.85
N VAL A 113 -29.16 -5.16 2.92
CA VAL A 113 -28.77 -4.78 4.29
C VAL A 113 -28.96 -5.95 5.25
N PHE A 114 -28.23 -5.93 6.36
CA PHE A 114 -28.13 -7.03 7.33
C PHE A 114 -28.50 -6.54 8.73
N SER A 115 -29.16 -7.39 9.53
CA SER A 115 -29.52 -7.04 10.92
C SER A 115 -28.44 -7.36 11.95
N ASP A 116 -27.59 -8.36 11.69
CA ASP A 116 -26.64 -8.89 12.67
C ASP A 116 -25.26 -9.16 12.06
N VAL A 117 -24.21 -9.07 12.88
CA VAL A 117 -22.84 -9.43 12.49
C VAL A 117 -22.72 -10.95 12.27
N GLY A 118 -21.83 -11.35 11.36
CA GLY A 118 -21.50 -12.74 11.06
C GLY A 118 -21.44 -13.02 9.55
N ASP A 119 -21.19 -14.28 9.21
CA ASP A 119 -21.06 -14.71 7.82
C ASP A 119 -22.42 -15.08 7.22
N TYR A 120 -22.68 -14.57 6.02
CA TYR A 120 -23.89 -14.83 5.25
C TYR A 120 -23.55 -15.44 3.91
N VAL A 121 -24.42 -16.35 3.45
CA VAL A 121 -24.39 -16.85 2.07
C VAL A 121 -25.62 -16.32 1.36
N LEU A 122 -25.41 -15.45 0.38
CA LEU A 122 -26.44 -14.96 -0.53
C LEU A 122 -26.42 -15.79 -1.81
N GLN A 123 -27.56 -15.98 -2.44
CA GLN A 123 -27.68 -16.71 -3.70
C GLN A 123 -28.46 -15.89 -4.71
N LEU A 124 -27.94 -15.82 -5.93
CA LEU A 124 -28.69 -15.39 -7.11
C LEU A 124 -29.13 -16.64 -7.87
N THR A 125 -30.43 -16.75 -8.11
CA THR A 125 -31.02 -17.82 -8.92
C THR A 125 -31.62 -17.21 -10.19
N ALA A 126 -31.34 -17.80 -11.35
CA ALA A 126 -32.00 -17.45 -12.60
C ALA A 126 -32.82 -18.64 -13.13
N THR A 127 -34.07 -18.38 -13.49
CA THR A 127 -35.01 -19.39 -13.98
C THR A 127 -35.55 -19.01 -15.36
N ARG A 128 -35.52 -19.98 -16.29
CA ARG A 128 -36.11 -19.89 -17.63
C ARG A 128 -36.94 -21.14 -17.89
N GLY A 129 -38.27 -21.02 -17.90
CA GLY A 129 -39.16 -22.19 -18.00
C GLY A 129 -38.93 -23.13 -16.81
N THR A 130 -38.56 -24.39 -17.09
CA THR A 130 -38.20 -25.39 -16.06
C THR A 130 -36.71 -25.41 -15.71
N LEU A 131 -35.89 -24.62 -16.41
CA LEU A 131 -34.44 -24.57 -16.20
C LEU A 131 -34.11 -23.55 -15.11
N SER A 132 -33.23 -23.93 -14.19
CA SER A 132 -32.78 -23.04 -13.11
C SER A 132 -31.31 -23.27 -12.83
N ALA A 133 -30.57 -22.17 -12.69
CA ALA A 133 -29.18 -22.16 -12.25
C ALA A 133 -29.01 -21.11 -11.15
N SER A 134 -27.99 -21.28 -10.32
CA SER A 134 -27.70 -20.36 -9.23
C SER A 134 -26.22 -20.26 -8.97
N ASP A 135 -25.82 -19.11 -8.45
CA ASP A 135 -24.48 -18.87 -7.93
C ASP A 135 -24.57 -18.21 -6.54
N THR A 136 -23.52 -18.34 -5.74
CA THR A 136 -23.50 -17.86 -4.36
C THR A 136 -22.42 -16.82 -4.13
N LEU A 137 -22.70 -15.92 -3.20
CA LEU A 137 -21.82 -14.88 -2.73
C LEU A 137 -21.69 -14.97 -1.21
N ILE A 138 -20.46 -14.98 -0.68
CA ILE A 138 -20.22 -14.87 0.76
C ILE A 138 -20.13 -13.39 1.14
N THR A 139 -20.87 -13.00 2.17
CA THR A 139 -20.80 -11.65 2.76
C THR A 139 -20.48 -11.75 4.25
N LYS A 140 -19.33 -11.23 4.65
CA LYS A 140 -18.89 -11.16 6.04
C LYS A 140 -19.35 -9.83 6.64
N VAL A 141 -20.35 -9.87 7.52
CA VAL A 141 -20.88 -8.66 8.18
C VAL A 141 -20.12 -8.42 9.48
N ILE A 142 -19.45 -7.28 9.60
CA ILE A 142 -18.65 -6.91 10.77
C ILE A 142 -19.26 -5.71 11.50
N ALA A 143 -18.90 -5.55 12.77
CA ALA A 143 -19.26 -4.36 13.53
C ALA A 143 -18.56 -3.10 12.96
N PRO A 144 -19.17 -1.92 13.06
CA PRO A 144 -18.51 -0.67 12.71
C PRO A 144 -17.28 -0.42 13.60
N PRO A 145 -16.29 0.34 13.09
CA PRO A 145 -15.18 0.80 13.91
C PRO A 145 -15.68 1.69 15.07
N PRO A 146 -14.85 1.91 16.11
CA PRO A 146 -15.13 2.94 17.11
C PRO A 146 -15.44 4.29 16.48
N ALA A 147 -16.36 5.07 17.07
CA ALA A 147 -16.79 6.36 16.53
C ALA A 147 -15.66 7.42 16.51
N THR A 148 -14.64 7.25 17.34
CA THR A 148 -13.44 8.09 17.35
C THR A 148 -12.25 7.28 16.84
N HIS A 149 -11.54 7.82 15.84
CA HIS A 149 -10.28 7.24 15.38
C HIS A 149 -9.11 7.66 16.28
N LEU A 150 -7.99 6.95 16.17
CA LEU A 150 -6.73 7.35 16.79
C LEU A 150 -6.14 8.55 16.04
N SER A 151 -5.37 9.36 16.75
CA SER A 151 -4.54 10.40 16.17
C SER A 151 -3.20 9.82 15.74
N LEU A 152 -2.77 10.19 14.53
CA LEU A 152 -1.42 9.92 14.06
C LEU A 152 -0.40 10.70 14.87
N ILE A 153 0.84 10.18 14.95
CA ILE A 153 1.99 10.92 15.46
C ILE A 153 2.75 11.49 14.27
N ASP A 154 2.74 12.81 14.12
CA ASP A 154 3.58 13.45 13.11
C ASP A 154 5.06 13.21 13.42
N THR A 155 5.84 12.92 12.38
CA THR A 155 7.29 12.82 12.54
C THR A 155 7.85 14.16 13.01
N ARG A 156 8.63 14.11 14.08
CA ARG A 156 9.39 15.22 14.68
C ARG A 156 10.79 14.71 14.99
N SER A 157 11.68 15.58 15.46
CA SER A 157 13.05 15.17 15.82
C SER A 157 13.08 13.96 16.76
N TYR A 158 13.87 12.95 16.40
CA TYR A 158 13.96 11.68 17.11
C TYR A 158 15.35 11.06 17.00
N THR A 159 15.67 10.15 17.92
CA THR A 159 16.98 9.48 18.01
C THR A 159 16.80 7.98 17.76
N LEU A 160 17.78 7.33 17.12
CA LEU A 160 17.75 5.90 16.79
C LEU A 160 18.90 5.15 17.45
N ASP A 161 18.55 4.21 18.32
CA ASP A 161 19.52 3.42 19.09
C ASP A 161 19.71 1.99 18.54
N SER A 162 18.73 1.45 17.80
CA SER A 162 18.83 0.11 17.22
C SER A 162 19.77 0.07 16.01
N SER A 163 20.65 -0.94 15.95
CA SER A 163 21.67 -1.09 14.89
C SER A 163 21.10 -1.16 13.47
N LEU A 164 20.00 -1.90 13.28
CA LEU A 164 19.31 -1.99 11.99
C LEU A 164 18.86 -0.61 11.54
N TRP A 165 17.99 0.07 12.30
CA TRP A 165 17.43 1.34 11.84
C TRP A 165 18.45 2.48 11.78
N ASN A 166 19.44 2.50 12.68
CA ASN A 166 20.50 3.52 12.65
C ASN A 166 21.35 3.40 11.37
N SER A 167 21.80 2.19 11.01
CA SER A 167 22.57 1.96 9.78
C SER A 167 21.76 2.27 8.52
N ARG A 168 20.46 1.92 8.51
CA ARG A 168 19.56 2.19 7.37
C ARG A 168 19.27 3.68 7.23
N ALA A 169 19.01 4.39 8.33
CA ALA A 169 18.86 5.84 8.30
C ALA A 169 20.14 6.50 7.78
N LYS A 170 21.31 6.08 8.26
CA LYS A 170 22.60 6.59 7.78
C LYS A 170 22.78 6.38 6.27
N ALA A 171 22.53 5.18 5.75
CA ALA A 171 22.64 4.89 4.32
C ALA A 171 21.73 5.80 3.47
N LEU A 172 20.49 6.04 3.92
CA LEU A 172 19.56 6.92 3.23
C LEU A 172 20.02 8.39 3.28
N ILE A 173 20.46 8.87 4.45
CA ILE A 173 20.84 10.27 4.67
C ILE A 173 22.16 10.60 3.96
N VAL A 174 23.13 9.70 4.01
CA VAL A 174 24.49 9.96 3.51
C VAL A 174 24.64 9.64 2.02
N ASN A 175 23.90 8.65 1.49
CA ASN A 175 24.07 8.20 0.11
C ASN A 175 22.83 8.45 -0.76
N TRP A 176 21.67 7.91 -0.37
CA TRP A 176 20.52 7.85 -1.27
C TRP A 176 19.85 9.20 -1.52
N ILE A 177 19.55 9.96 -0.45
CA ILE A 177 18.93 11.29 -0.58
C ILE A 177 19.88 12.26 -1.29
N PRO A 178 21.19 12.32 -0.98
CA PRO A 178 22.15 13.11 -1.75
C PRO A 178 22.21 12.73 -3.24
N HIS A 179 22.11 11.44 -3.59
CA HIS A 179 22.02 11.00 -4.99
C HIS A 179 20.75 11.54 -5.67
N CYS A 180 19.60 11.50 -4.99
CA CYS A 180 18.36 12.10 -5.50
C CYS A 180 18.52 13.61 -5.70
N ILE A 181 19.14 14.32 -4.75
CA ILE A 181 19.42 15.76 -4.86
C ILE A 181 20.29 16.06 -6.07
N ALA A 182 21.36 15.27 -6.28
CA ALA A 182 22.25 15.43 -7.43
C ALA A 182 21.49 15.24 -8.76
N LYS A 183 20.63 14.21 -8.85
CA LYS A 183 19.80 13.97 -10.03
C LYS A 183 18.79 15.09 -10.30
N ILE A 184 18.12 15.63 -9.27
CA ILE A 184 17.15 16.72 -9.43
C ILE A 184 17.83 18.04 -9.82
N SER A 185 19.05 18.26 -9.31
CA SER A 185 19.82 19.49 -9.53
C SER A 185 20.59 19.46 -10.86
N ASP A 186 20.79 18.30 -11.47
CA ASP A 186 21.45 18.16 -12.76
C ASP A 186 20.62 18.86 -13.84
N PRO A 187 21.15 19.91 -14.49
CA PRO A 187 20.38 20.66 -15.47
C PRO A 187 20.04 19.84 -16.73
N GLU A 188 20.78 18.77 -16.99
CA GLU A 188 20.64 17.89 -18.15
C GLU A 188 19.80 16.63 -17.84
N VAL A 189 19.24 16.51 -16.64
CA VAL A 189 18.40 15.35 -16.28
C VAL A 189 17.18 15.24 -17.19
N LYS A 190 17.05 14.12 -17.90
CA LYS A 190 15.99 13.91 -18.89
C LYS A 190 14.64 13.66 -18.23
N GLU A 191 14.65 13.09 -17.04
CA GLU A 191 13.48 12.79 -16.22
C GLU A 191 12.83 14.06 -15.63
N GLY A 192 13.48 15.22 -15.76
CA GLY A 192 12.97 16.52 -15.33
C GLY A 192 13.11 16.78 -13.82
N GLY A 193 13.89 17.79 -13.45
CA GLY A 193 14.17 18.15 -12.05
C GLY A 193 13.76 19.60 -11.72
N ILE A 194 14.59 20.27 -10.92
CA ILE A 194 14.32 21.64 -10.44
C ILE A 194 14.17 22.66 -11.58
N ASN A 195 14.79 22.38 -12.74
CA ASN A 195 14.71 23.20 -13.95
C ASN A 195 13.29 23.44 -14.44
N ASN A 196 12.39 22.47 -14.29
CA ASN A 196 11.00 22.65 -14.70
C ASN A 196 10.32 23.79 -13.92
N PHE A 197 10.66 23.96 -12.63
CA PHE A 197 10.17 25.07 -11.81
C PHE A 197 10.81 26.39 -12.20
N ILE A 198 12.11 26.40 -12.50
CA ILE A 198 12.82 27.59 -12.97
C ILE A 198 12.20 28.10 -14.28
N ASP A 199 11.96 27.21 -15.24
CA ASP A 199 11.33 27.57 -16.51
C ASP A 199 9.89 28.04 -16.31
N ALA A 200 9.10 27.38 -15.46
CA ALA A 200 7.74 27.82 -15.15
C ALA A 200 7.72 29.22 -14.52
N ALA A 201 8.60 29.47 -13.55
CA ALA A 201 8.78 30.79 -12.94
C ALA A 201 9.21 31.86 -13.96
N ASN A 202 10.12 31.52 -14.87
CA ASN A 202 10.52 32.42 -15.95
C ASN A 202 9.35 32.77 -16.87
N LYS A 203 8.56 31.77 -17.29
CA LYS A 203 7.36 31.99 -18.12
C LYS A 203 6.36 32.91 -17.43
N LEU A 204 6.08 32.68 -16.14
CA LEU A 204 5.16 33.51 -15.34
C LEU A 204 5.68 34.94 -15.16
N ALA A 205 6.99 35.13 -15.13
CA ALA A 205 7.64 36.44 -15.07
C ALA A 205 7.82 37.13 -16.44
N GLY A 206 7.31 36.54 -17.54
CA GLY A 206 7.48 37.08 -18.90
C GLY A 206 8.90 36.99 -19.45
N LYS A 207 9.73 36.10 -18.89
CA LYS A 207 11.12 35.83 -19.31
C LYS A 207 11.18 34.61 -20.24
N PRO A 208 12.28 34.44 -21.03
CA PRO A 208 12.49 33.22 -21.80
C PRO A 208 12.45 31.96 -20.92
N ALA A 209 11.73 30.93 -21.36
CA ALA A 209 11.56 29.67 -20.67
C ALA A 209 11.61 28.49 -21.64
N GLY A 210 12.20 27.38 -21.20
CA GLY A 210 12.17 26.11 -21.92
C GLY A 210 10.85 25.34 -21.76
N PRO A 211 10.64 24.26 -22.53
CA PRO A 211 9.53 23.34 -22.32
C PRO A 211 9.73 22.50 -21.05
N HIS A 212 8.64 21.90 -20.56
CA HIS A 212 8.71 20.89 -19.51
C HIS A 212 9.55 19.68 -19.94
N ARG A 213 10.44 19.21 -19.05
CA ARG A 213 11.30 18.03 -19.25
C ARG A 213 10.77 16.83 -18.47
N GLY A 214 10.95 15.63 -19.04
CA GLY A 214 10.53 14.37 -18.43
C GLY A 214 9.03 14.11 -18.52
N TYR A 215 8.56 13.17 -17.71
CA TYR A 215 7.15 12.83 -17.62
C TYR A 215 6.33 14.00 -17.05
N VAL A 216 5.03 14.03 -17.35
CA VAL A 216 4.12 15.07 -16.83
C VAL A 216 4.09 15.14 -15.31
N PHE A 217 4.36 14.02 -14.63
CA PHE A 217 4.45 13.92 -13.17
C PHE A 217 5.83 14.26 -12.58
N SER A 218 6.80 14.76 -13.36
CA SER A 218 8.18 14.99 -12.88
C SER A 218 8.30 15.95 -11.68
N ASN A 219 7.29 16.77 -11.38
CA ASN A 219 7.31 17.56 -10.14
C ASN A 219 7.14 16.70 -8.87
N ALA A 220 6.45 15.56 -8.96
CA ALA A 220 6.15 14.69 -7.82
C ALA A 220 7.42 14.15 -7.15
N TRP A 221 8.40 13.66 -7.92
CA TRP A 221 9.63 13.11 -7.32
C TRP A 221 10.53 14.20 -6.73
N VAL A 222 10.38 15.46 -7.16
CA VAL A 222 11.01 16.62 -6.49
C VAL A 222 10.36 16.84 -5.12
N TYR A 223 9.02 16.87 -5.05
CA TYR A 223 8.31 17.03 -3.78
C TYR A 223 8.54 15.87 -2.82
N ASN A 224 8.55 14.62 -3.29
CA ASN A 224 8.90 13.46 -2.45
C ASN A 224 10.32 13.53 -1.91
N THR A 225 11.26 14.05 -2.71
CA THR A 225 12.63 14.25 -2.24
C THR A 225 12.70 15.37 -1.21
N ILE A 226 11.92 16.45 -1.35
CA ILE A 226 11.79 17.49 -0.31
C ILE A 226 11.22 16.90 0.99
N GLU A 227 10.17 16.10 0.92
CA GLU A 227 9.62 15.41 2.09
C GLU A 227 10.66 14.49 2.73
N SER A 228 11.39 13.71 1.92
CA SER A 228 12.49 12.85 2.37
C SER A 228 13.60 13.63 3.07
N ILE A 229 13.99 14.77 2.50
CA ILE A 229 14.93 15.70 3.13
C ILE A 229 14.38 16.16 4.48
N CYS A 230 13.10 16.55 4.55
CA CYS A 230 12.52 17.05 5.78
C CYS A 230 12.56 15.99 6.90
N VAL A 231 12.18 14.75 6.62
CA VAL A 231 12.22 13.69 7.63
C VAL A 231 13.65 13.23 7.95
N ALA A 232 14.58 13.28 6.98
CA ALA A 232 16.01 13.03 7.22
C ALA A 232 16.63 14.06 8.16
N LEU A 233 16.21 15.32 8.07
CA LEU A 233 16.66 16.40 8.96
C LEU A 233 16.09 16.30 10.38
N MET A 234 15.06 15.48 10.60
CA MET A 234 14.52 15.17 11.92
C MET A 234 15.25 14.01 12.62
N VAL A 235 16.09 13.25 11.91
CA VAL A 235 16.93 12.23 12.55
C VAL A 235 18.05 12.91 13.31
N ASP A 236 18.18 12.65 14.60
CA ASP A 236 19.32 13.10 15.39
C ASP A 236 20.59 12.39 14.90
N PRO A 237 21.62 13.13 14.42
CA PRO A 237 22.86 12.52 13.94
C PRO A 237 23.68 11.83 15.03
N GLN A 238 23.39 12.07 16.31
CA GLN A 238 24.12 11.47 17.44
C GLN A 238 25.65 11.68 17.36
N GLY A 239 26.09 12.79 16.76
CA GLY A 239 27.49 13.12 16.56
C GLY A 239 28.17 12.47 15.34
N ASP A 240 27.45 11.69 14.52
CA ASP A 240 27.98 11.14 13.27
C ASP A 240 28.28 12.27 12.27
N LYS A 241 29.55 12.40 11.89
CA LYS A 241 30.03 13.50 11.03
C LYS A 241 29.46 13.44 9.62
N GLU A 242 29.25 12.24 9.07
CA GLU A 242 28.74 12.08 7.70
C GLU A 242 27.27 12.47 7.64
N ILE A 243 26.48 12.06 8.64
CA ILE A 243 25.08 12.48 8.76
C ILE A 243 25.00 14.00 8.93
N ILE A 244 25.82 14.61 9.79
CA ILE A 244 25.84 16.06 10.01
C ILE A 244 26.13 16.83 8.71
N GLU A 245 27.16 16.43 7.95
CA GLU A 245 27.49 17.10 6.70
C GLU A 245 26.42 16.90 5.63
N ALA A 246 25.83 15.70 5.52
CA ALA A 246 24.72 15.44 4.61
C ALA A 246 23.49 16.27 4.96
N GLN A 247 23.10 16.33 6.23
CA GLN A 247 21.99 17.16 6.72
C GLN A 247 22.25 18.67 6.49
N LYS A 248 23.49 19.12 6.62
CA LYS A 248 23.85 20.51 6.29
C LYS A 248 23.65 20.81 4.79
N ALA A 249 24.07 19.92 3.90
CA ALA A 249 23.84 20.05 2.47
C ALA A 249 22.33 20.05 2.15
N MET A 250 21.57 19.15 2.77
CA MET A 250 20.11 19.07 2.63
C MET A 250 19.40 20.37 3.03
N LYS A 251 19.81 21.02 4.13
CA LYS A 251 19.27 22.35 4.52
C LYS A 251 19.53 23.40 3.45
N GLN A 252 20.73 23.40 2.86
CA GLN A 252 21.06 24.31 1.76
C GLN A 252 20.20 24.03 0.52
N THR A 253 19.95 22.75 0.23
CA THR A 253 19.05 22.35 -0.87
C THR A 253 17.63 22.88 -0.65
N LEU A 254 17.08 22.79 0.57
CA LEU A 254 15.75 23.35 0.86
C LEU A 254 15.70 24.87 0.64
N GLU A 255 16.70 25.60 1.14
CA GLU A 255 16.76 27.06 0.95
C GLU A 255 16.93 27.47 -0.52
N ASP A 256 17.57 26.63 -1.35
CA ASP A 256 17.70 26.87 -2.79
C ASP A 256 16.44 26.50 -3.59
N TRP A 257 15.84 25.33 -3.31
CA TRP A 257 14.73 24.79 -4.10
C TRP A 257 13.40 25.44 -3.77
N ILE A 258 13.12 25.72 -2.50
CA ILE A 258 11.79 26.22 -2.10
C ILE A 258 11.46 27.55 -2.81
N PRO A 259 12.34 28.57 -2.84
CA PRO A 259 12.05 29.80 -3.57
C PRO A 259 11.78 29.59 -5.06
N LYS A 260 12.47 28.63 -5.71
CA LYS A 260 12.26 28.29 -7.13
C LYS A 260 10.88 27.68 -7.37
N ILE A 261 10.46 26.79 -6.48
CA ILE A 261 9.13 26.17 -6.52
C ILE A 261 8.04 27.22 -6.29
N LEU A 262 8.21 28.07 -5.27
CA LEU A 262 7.24 29.12 -4.96
C LEU A 262 7.08 30.13 -6.09
N ALA A 263 8.17 30.46 -6.81
CA ALA A 263 8.13 31.33 -7.97
C ALA A 263 7.40 30.72 -9.19
N ALA A 264 7.23 29.39 -9.21
CA ALA A 264 6.49 28.68 -10.24
C ALA A 264 4.99 28.54 -9.94
N GLN A 265 4.53 28.99 -8.77
CA GLN A 265 3.10 28.97 -8.44
C GLN A 265 2.37 30.10 -9.17
N GLU A 266 1.29 29.75 -9.87
CA GLU A 266 0.46 30.70 -10.59
C GLU A 266 -0.32 31.60 -9.61
N PRO A 267 -0.76 32.81 -10.04
CA PRO A 267 -1.41 33.79 -9.15
C PRO A 267 -2.66 33.28 -8.43
N ASP A 268 -3.38 32.32 -9.03
CA ASP A 268 -4.57 31.71 -8.44
C ASP A 268 -4.26 30.53 -7.51
N GLY A 269 -2.98 30.22 -7.29
CA GLY A 269 -2.50 29.15 -6.43
C GLY A 269 -2.15 27.84 -7.15
N TYR A 270 -2.45 27.72 -8.45
CA TYR A 270 -2.14 26.51 -9.20
C TYR A 270 -0.64 26.27 -9.32
N LEU A 271 -0.20 25.01 -9.26
CA LEU A 271 1.22 24.65 -9.30
C LEU A 271 1.42 23.29 -10.00
N GLN A 272 1.71 23.33 -11.29
CA GLN A 272 2.06 22.15 -12.09
C GLN A 272 2.82 22.61 -13.35
N THR A 273 4.10 22.27 -13.46
CA THR A 273 4.97 22.89 -14.49
C THR A 273 4.66 22.44 -15.91
N ALA A 274 4.23 21.20 -16.14
CA ALA A 274 3.86 20.69 -17.47
C ALA A 274 2.64 21.44 -18.06
N PHE A 275 1.72 21.89 -17.21
CA PHE A 275 0.56 22.69 -17.61
C PHE A 275 0.96 24.15 -17.75
N THR A 276 1.65 24.72 -16.74
CA THR A 276 2.12 26.10 -16.80
C THR A 276 3.01 26.34 -18.02
N LEU A 277 3.87 25.38 -18.43
CA LEU A 277 4.79 25.50 -19.57
C LEU A 277 4.18 25.10 -20.93
N SER A 278 2.93 24.66 -20.98
CA SER A 278 2.29 24.25 -22.23
C SER A 278 0.95 24.96 -22.46
N ASN A 279 0.14 24.45 -23.41
CA ASN A 279 -1.22 24.89 -23.67
C ASN A 279 -2.26 23.87 -23.16
N ARG A 280 -1.85 22.92 -22.31
CA ARG A 280 -2.77 21.96 -21.69
C ARG A 280 -3.81 22.70 -20.86
N LYS A 281 -5.05 22.24 -20.96
CA LYS A 281 -6.18 22.81 -20.21
C LYS A 281 -6.27 22.11 -18.86
N ARG A 282 -6.23 22.87 -17.78
CA ARG A 282 -6.38 22.35 -16.42
C ARG A 282 -7.67 21.56 -16.26
N TRP A 283 -7.60 20.46 -15.53
CA TRP A 283 -8.73 19.57 -15.22
C TRP A 283 -9.51 19.12 -16.46
N SER A 284 -8.86 18.90 -17.61
CA SER A 284 -9.52 18.53 -18.87
C SER A 284 -9.66 17.02 -19.02
N PRO A 285 -10.85 16.46 -19.38
CA PRO A 285 -11.01 15.02 -19.63
C PRO A 285 -9.93 14.42 -20.54
N GLU A 286 -9.46 15.20 -21.53
CA GLU A 286 -8.38 14.82 -22.45
C GLU A 286 -7.04 14.55 -21.74
N TYR A 287 -6.74 15.29 -20.67
CA TYR A 287 -5.49 15.21 -19.90
C TYR A 287 -5.71 14.60 -18.51
N ARG A 288 -6.77 13.80 -18.33
CA ARG A 288 -7.06 13.17 -17.02
C ARG A 288 -5.91 12.32 -16.49
N GLY A 289 -5.15 11.70 -17.39
CA GLY A 289 -3.97 10.92 -17.05
C GLY A 289 -2.68 11.73 -16.85
N ASP A 290 -2.73 13.06 -16.91
CA ASP A 290 -1.52 13.91 -16.85
C ASP A 290 -1.10 14.30 -15.42
N HIS A 291 -1.66 13.66 -14.39
CA HIS A 291 -1.19 13.70 -12.99
C HIS A 291 -1.25 15.09 -12.33
N GLU A 292 -2.24 15.92 -12.66
CA GLU A 292 -2.42 17.26 -12.05
C GLU A 292 -2.65 17.18 -10.53
N GLY A 293 -3.60 16.35 -10.12
CA GLY A 293 -3.93 16.07 -8.73
C GLY A 293 -2.85 15.26 -8.04
N TYR A 294 -2.27 14.27 -8.71
CA TYR A 294 -1.16 13.48 -8.17
C TYR A 294 0.05 14.35 -7.77
N VAL A 295 0.47 15.25 -8.66
CA VAL A 295 1.56 16.20 -8.37
C VAL A 295 1.19 17.15 -7.23
N ALA A 296 -0.05 17.65 -7.24
CA ALA A 296 -0.50 18.59 -6.23
C ALA A 296 -0.66 17.95 -4.83
N GLY A 297 -1.09 16.69 -4.74
CA GLY A 297 -1.16 15.94 -3.49
C GLY A 297 0.21 15.84 -2.80
N TYR A 298 1.24 15.45 -3.55
CA TYR A 298 2.60 15.42 -2.99
C TYR A 298 3.16 16.76 -2.55
N PHE A 299 2.74 17.86 -3.19
CA PHE A 299 3.10 19.20 -2.71
C PHE A 299 2.48 19.50 -1.35
N LEU A 300 1.22 19.09 -1.13
CA LEU A 300 0.58 19.22 0.19
C LEU A 300 1.31 18.39 1.25
N GLU A 301 1.67 17.14 0.95
CA GLU A 301 2.41 16.27 1.87
C GLU A 301 3.79 16.84 2.24
N CYS A 302 4.57 17.28 1.24
CA CYS A 302 5.89 17.85 1.51
C CYS A 302 5.82 19.18 2.27
N ALA A 303 4.76 19.98 2.07
CA ALA A 303 4.54 21.21 2.82
C ALA A 303 4.26 20.94 4.31
N ILE A 304 3.50 19.89 4.64
CA ILE A 304 3.30 19.43 6.02
C ILE A 304 4.64 19.03 6.63
N ALA A 305 5.43 18.20 5.94
CA ALA A 305 6.72 17.75 6.44
C ALA A 305 7.69 18.92 6.71
N HIS A 306 7.75 19.92 5.83
CA HIS A 306 8.57 21.11 6.02
C HIS A 306 8.11 21.97 7.21
N TYR A 307 6.80 22.16 7.37
CA TYR A 307 6.27 22.93 8.48
C TYR A 307 6.53 22.21 9.82
N MET A 308 6.47 20.87 9.83
CA MET A 308 6.83 20.08 11.00
C MET A 308 8.34 20.11 11.29
N LEU A 309 9.20 20.07 10.27
CA LEU A 309 10.66 20.15 10.42
C LEU A 309 11.08 21.42 11.16
N THR A 310 10.44 22.53 10.82
CA THR A 310 10.75 23.85 11.36
C THR A 310 10.01 24.14 12.66
N GLU A 311 9.41 23.14 13.29
CA GLU A 311 8.58 23.29 14.49
C GLU A 311 7.50 24.37 14.32
N ARG A 312 6.90 24.44 13.12
CA ARG A 312 5.88 25.40 12.71
C ARG A 312 6.36 26.86 12.63
N SER A 313 7.68 27.10 12.54
CA SER A 313 8.25 28.45 12.43
C SER A 313 8.38 28.96 10.99
N ASP A 314 8.44 28.08 9.98
CA ASP A 314 8.53 28.47 8.57
C ASP A 314 7.35 27.97 7.75
N ASP A 315 6.40 28.86 7.51
CA ASP A 315 5.13 28.56 6.85
C ASP A 315 5.15 28.75 5.32
N ARG A 316 6.32 29.02 4.69
CA ARG A 316 6.37 29.41 3.27
C ARG A 316 5.74 28.36 2.33
N LEU A 317 6.02 27.08 2.58
CA LEU A 317 5.40 25.97 1.84
C LEU A 317 3.97 25.71 2.30
N TYR A 318 3.67 25.85 3.60
CA TYR A 318 2.31 25.68 4.13
C TYR A 318 1.32 26.68 3.50
N GLN A 319 1.68 27.97 3.42
CA GLN A 319 0.85 28.99 2.78
C GLN A 319 0.67 28.73 1.29
N ALA A 320 1.72 28.26 0.60
CA ALA A 320 1.63 27.90 -0.81
C ALA A 320 0.73 26.67 -1.04
N ALA A 321 0.84 25.65 -0.18
CA ALA A 321 -0.02 24.47 -0.19
C ALA A 321 -1.48 24.85 0.05
N LYS A 322 -1.75 25.76 0.99
CA LYS A 322 -3.09 26.30 1.23
C LYS A 322 -3.66 27.01 -0.01
N ARG A 323 -2.87 27.86 -0.68
CA ARG A 323 -3.27 28.47 -1.96
C ARG A 323 -3.58 27.44 -3.04
N LEU A 324 -2.78 26.38 -3.13
CA LEU A 324 -3.03 25.29 -4.07
C LEU A 324 -4.33 24.55 -3.74
N ALA A 325 -4.53 24.16 -2.48
CA ALA A 325 -5.74 23.50 -2.02
C ALA A 325 -6.99 24.38 -2.23
N ASP A 326 -6.87 25.69 -2.01
CA ASP A 326 -7.93 26.67 -2.30
C ASP A 326 -8.21 26.78 -3.80
N CYS A 327 -7.18 26.79 -4.66
CA CYS A 327 -7.33 26.76 -6.12
C CYS A 327 -8.17 25.55 -6.56
N TRP A 328 -7.82 24.36 -6.07
CA TRP A 328 -8.57 23.14 -6.36
C TRP A 328 -10.01 23.21 -5.82
N TYR A 329 -10.19 23.60 -4.56
CA TYR A 329 -11.53 23.73 -3.97
C TYR A 329 -12.41 24.74 -4.72
N ASN A 330 -11.85 25.85 -5.19
CA ASN A 330 -12.61 26.89 -5.87
C ASN A 330 -13.08 26.46 -7.27
N ASN A 331 -12.37 25.54 -7.93
CA ASN A 331 -12.66 25.12 -9.31
C ASN A 331 -13.35 23.76 -9.41
N ILE A 332 -13.11 22.86 -8.45
CA ILE A 332 -13.62 21.48 -8.44
C ILE A 332 -14.69 21.32 -7.36
N GLY A 333 -15.79 20.67 -7.74
CA GLY A 333 -16.94 20.47 -6.86
C GLY A 333 -18.26 20.35 -7.65
N PRO A 334 -19.40 20.31 -6.95
CA PRO A 334 -20.71 20.33 -7.58
C PRO A 334 -20.92 21.58 -8.44
N ALA A 335 -21.80 21.49 -9.44
CA ALA A 335 -22.15 22.61 -10.31
C ALA A 335 -22.48 23.89 -9.51
N PRO A 336 -21.98 25.07 -9.92
CA PRO A 336 -21.36 25.39 -11.21
C PRO A 336 -19.85 25.09 -11.31
N LYS A 337 -19.23 24.51 -10.27
CA LYS A 337 -17.85 24.00 -10.35
C LYS A 337 -17.80 22.76 -11.23
N LYS A 338 -16.59 22.26 -11.50
CA LYS A 338 -16.36 21.11 -12.36
C LYS A 338 -16.34 19.81 -11.56
N GLU A 339 -17.07 18.81 -12.04
CA GLU A 339 -16.91 17.42 -11.63
C GLU A 339 -15.57 16.87 -12.18
N TRP A 340 -14.71 16.35 -11.30
CA TRP A 340 -13.36 15.94 -11.68
C TRP A 340 -12.77 14.90 -10.71
N TYR A 341 -11.85 14.09 -11.23
CA TYR A 341 -10.95 13.21 -10.48
C TYR A 341 -9.68 12.97 -11.31
N ASP A 342 -8.54 12.69 -10.67
CA ASP A 342 -7.28 12.40 -11.37
C ASP A 342 -7.22 10.92 -11.80
N GLY A 343 -6.58 10.62 -12.93
CA GLY A 343 -6.26 9.26 -13.37
C GLY A 343 -5.19 8.57 -12.50
N HIS A 344 -4.51 9.27 -11.61
CA HIS A 344 -3.65 8.69 -10.56
C HIS A 344 -4.00 9.32 -9.20
N GLN A 345 -4.55 8.50 -8.30
CA GLN A 345 -4.94 8.90 -6.94
C GLN A 345 -3.72 9.28 -6.10
N GLU A 346 -3.85 10.32 -5.29
CA GLU A 346 -2.87 10.81 -4.29
C GLU A 346 -3.40 12.13 -3.68
N MET A 347 -4.08 12.94 -4.49
CA MET A 347 -4.71 14.18 -4.04
C MET A 347 -5.69 13.94 -2.87
N GLU A 348 -6.45 12.86 -2.92
CA GLU A 348 -7.51 12.58 -1.96
C GLU A 348 -6.93 12.25 -0.58
N ILE A 349 -5.90 11.41 -0.49
CA ILE A 349 -5.21 11.12 0.77
C ILE A 349 -4.52 12.38 1.31
N ALA A 350 -3.88 13.16 0.43
CA ALA A 350 -3.20 14.39 0.80
C ALA A 350 -4.17 15.47 1.29
N LEU A 351 -5.34 15.64 0.68
CA LEU A 351 -6.35 16.62 1.08
C LEU A 351 -6.96 16.29 2.44
N VAL A 352 -7.21 15.01 2.76
CA VAL A 352 -7.69 14.67 4.11
C VAL A 352 -6.62 14.94 5.15
N ARG A 353 -5.37 14.50 4.91
CA ARG A 353 -4.24 14.78 5.80
C ARG A 353 -4.03 16.29 5.99
N PHE A 354 -4.05 17.06 4.90
CA PHE A 354 -3.89 18.51 4.92
C PHE A 354 -5.06 19.21 5.61
N GLY A 355 -6.31 18.76 5.38
CA GLY A 355 -7.48 19.29 6.07
C GLY A 355 -7.43 19.10 7.59
N ARG A 356 -7.05 17.90 8.06
CA ARG A 356 -6.79 17.65 9.48
C ARG A 356 -5.68 18.56 10.02
N PHE A 357 -4.60 18.68 9.27
CA PHE A 357 -3.47 19.52 9.66
C PHE A 357 -3.83 21.01 9.74
N VAL A 358 -4.64 21.52 8.81
CA VAL A 358 -5.18 22.89 8.86
C VAL A 358 -6.10 23.05 10.06
N ASN A 359 -6.91 22.05 10.40
CA ASN A 359 -7.72 22.07 11.63
C ASN A 359 -6.84 22.15 12.90
N ASP A 360 -5.70 21.46 12.90
CA ASP A 360 -4.74 21.46 14.02
C ASP A 360 -3.94 22.79 14.13
N VAL A 361 -3.73 23.49 13.02
CA VAL A 361 -2.94 24.73 12.96
C VAL A 361 -3.82 25.98 13.12
N GLU A 362 -4.96 26.02 12.44
CA GLU A 362 -5.83 27.20 12.35
C GLU A 362 -7.13 27.08 13.16
N GLY A 363 -7.38 25.90 13.73
CA GLY A 363 -8.55 25.62 14.55
C GLY A 363 -9.59 24.75 13.82
N LYS A 364 -10.37 24.03 14.64
CA LYS A 364 -11.37 23.07 14.18
C LYS A 364 -12.33 23.69 13.16
N GLY A 365 -12.45 23.07 12.00
CA GLY A 365 -13.35 23.47 10.92
C GLY A 365 -12.67 24.22 9.77
N ALA A 366 -11.46 24.75 9.98
CA ALA A 366 -10.75 25.54 8.96
C ALA A 366 -10.37 24.69 7.71
N GLY A 367 -10.09 23.41 7.90
CA GLY A 367 -9.69 22.46 6.87
C GLY A 367 -10.81 21.57 6.33
N ASP A 368 -12.03 21.64 6.87
CA ASP A 368 -13.13 20.73 6.52
C ASP A 368 -13.49 20.79 5.03
N LYS A 369 -13.34 21.94 4.40
CA LYS A 369 -13.55 22.11 2.95
C LYS A 369 -12.60 21.25 2.11
N TYR A 370 -11.38 20.99 2.58
CA TYR A 370 -10.41 20.13 1.88
C TYR A 370 -10.77 18.66 2.04
N ILE A 371 -11.24 18.26 3.23
CA ILE A 371 -11.76 16.91 3.49
C ILE A 371 -13.00 16.64 2.63
N GLN A 372 -13.91 17.61 2.52
CA GLN A 372 -15.07 17.54 1.62
C GLN A 372 -14.67 17.41 0.15
N LEU A 373 -13.64 18.15 -0.28
CA LEU A 373 -13.11 18.04 -1.63
C LEU A 373 -12.54 16.64 -1.89
N ALA A 374 -11.78 16.06 -0.94
CA ALA A 374 -11.25 14.71 -1.06
C ALA A 374 -12.38 13.68 -1.28
N LYS A 375 -13.45 13.77 -0.46
CA LYS A 375 -14.64 12.91 -0.65
C LYS A 375 -15.26 13.12 -2.03
N PHE A 376 -15.43 14.37 -2.46
CA PHE A 376 -16.02 14.67 -3.76
C PHE A 376 -15.23 14.06 -4.91
N LEU A 377 -13.89 14.15 -4.90
CA LEU A 377 -13.03 13.52 -5.90
C LEU A 377 -13.24 12.00 -5.96
N LEU A 378 -13.34 11.33 -4.79
CA LEU A 378 -13.65 9.90 -4.71
C LEU A 378 -15.06 9.58 -5.23
N ASP A 379 -16.07 10.37 -4.90
CA ASP A 379 -17.46 10.17 -5.36
C ASP A 379 -17.62 10.33 -6.88
N CYS A 380 -16.75 11.14 -7.52
CA CYS A 380 -16.76 11.36 -8.98
C CYS A 380 -16.18 10.18 -9.78
N ARG A 381 -15.52 9.23 -9.11
CA ARG A 381 -14.72 8.18 -9.75
C ARG A 381 -15.59 7.01 -10.18
N LYS A 382 -15.90 6.94 -11.48
CA LYS A 382 -16.75 5.93 -12.13
C LYS A 382 -16.58 5.97 -13.66
N ASP A 383 -17.17 5.00 -14.35
CA ASP A 383 -17.28 4.95 -15.82
C ASP A 383 -15.95 4.92 -16.61
N GLY A 384 -14.83 4.57 -15.95
CA GLY A 384 -13.52 4.42 -16.59
C GLY A 384 -13.03 2.97 -16.58
N SER A 385 -11.85 2.72 -16.00
CA SER A 385 -11.15 1.44 -16.14
C SER A 385 -10.77 0.79 -14.81
N GLU A 386 -10.42 -0.51 -14.85
CA GLU A 386 -9.81 -1.16 -13.69
C GLU A 386 -8.40 -0.63 -13.41
N TYR A 387 -7.64 -0.27 -14.46
CA TYR A 387 -6.24 0.18 -14.34
C TYR A 387 -6.08 1.33 -13.35
N ASP A 388 -6.99 2.30 -13.41
CA ASP A 388 -7.02 3.43 -12.51
C ASP A 388 -8.05 3.30 -11.39
N GLN A 389 -8.80 2.20 -11.26
CA GLN A 389 -9.88 2.01 -10.28
C GLN A 389 -11.05 3.00 -10.46
N SER A 390 -11.40 3.33 -11.71
CA SER A 390 -12.61 4.11 -12.04
C SER A 390 -13.70 3.30 -12.74
N HIS A 391 -13.53 2.00 -12.93
CA HIS A 391 -14.56 1.11 -13.51
C HIS A 391 -15.90 1.09 -12.74
N LEU A 392 -15.87 1.39 -11.42
CA LEU A 392 -17.06 1.44 -10.55
C LEU A 392 -16.95 2.60 -9.55
N PRO A 393 -18.08 3.13 -9.04
CA PRO A 393 -18.07 3.99 -7.86
C PRO A 393 -17.29 3.35 -6.72
N VAL A 394 -16.50 4.13 -5.99
CA VAL A 394 -15.56 3.60 -4.97
C VAL A 394 -16.24 2.76 -3.89
N ILE A 395 -17.48 3.09 -3.51
CA ILE A 395 -18.28 2.35 -2.52
C ILE A 395 -18.84 1.01 -3.03
N GLN A 396 -18.63 0.69 -4.31
CA GLN A 396 -19.08 -0.54 -4.96
C GLN A 396 -17.89 -1.44 -5.37
N GLN A 397 -16.66 -1.04 -5.03
CA GLN A 397 -15.45 -1.82 -5.31
C GLN A 397 -15.18 -2.80 -4.17
N TYR A 398 -15.08 -4.09 -4.50
CA TYR A 398 -14.90 -5.17 -3.52
C TYR A 398 -13.66 -6.04 -3.77
N GLU A 399 -12.96 -5.84 -4.89
CA GLU A 399 -11.69 -6.51 -5.18
C GLU A 399 -10.63 -5.49 -5.61
N ALA A 400 -9.39 -5.71 -5.20
CA ALA A 400 -8.27 -4.87 -5.61
C ALA A 400 -7.85 -5.22 -7.04
N VAL A 401 -7.99 -4.27 -7.97
CA VAL A 401 -7.72 -4.45 -9.41
C VAL A 401 -6.84 -3.32 -9.94
N GLY A 402 -6.25 -3.52 -11.12
CA GLY A 402 -5.44 -2.52 -11.80
C GLY A 402 -4.14 -2.15 -11.07
N HIS A 403 -3.62 -0.97 -11.38
CA HIS A 403 -2.30 -0.52 -10.92
C HIS A 403 -2.20 -0.44 -9.39
N ALA A 404 -1.18 -1.07 -8.80
CA ALA A 404 -1.13 -1.29 -7.35
C ALA A 404 -0.93 -0.01 -6.51
N VAL A 405 -0.13 0.95 -6.99
CA VAL A 405 0.05 2.26 -6.29
C VAL A 405 -1.24 3.06 -6.26
N ARG A 406 -1.86 3.30 -7.43
CA ARG A 406 -3.17 3.96 -7.56
C ARG A 406 -4.21 3.36 -6.62
N ALA A 407 -4.32 2.03 -6.64
CA ALA A 407 -5.22 1.28 -5.78
C ALA A 407 -4.95 1.55 -4.29
N THR A 408 -3.74 1.28 -3.81
CA THR A 408 -3.41 1.45 -2.38
C THR A 408 -3.55 2.89 -1.89
N TYR A 409 -3.19 3.89 -2.71
CA TYR A 409 -3.40 5.31 -2.39
C TYR A 409 -4.89 5.66 -2.33
N SER A 410 -5.69 5.16 -3.27
CA SER A 410 -7.15 5.29 -3.25
C SER A 410 -7.77 4.68 -2.00
N TYR A 411 -7.33 3.49 -1.61
CA TYR A 411 -7.91 2.78 -0.47
C TYR A 411 -7.54 3.43 0.86
N ALA A 412 -6.33 3.98 0.96
CA ALA A 412 -5.93 4.83 2.08
C ALA A 412 -6.78 6.11 2.15
N ALA A 413 -7.03 6.79 1.02
CA ALA A 413 -7.91 7.97 0.97
C ALA A 413 -9.37 7.63 1.33
N MET A 414 -9.89 6.51 0.84
CA MET A 414 -11.24 6.01 1.19
C MET A 414 -11.34 5.72 2.69
N SER A 415 -10.29 5.15 3.30
CA SER A 415 -10.23 4.91 4.75
C SER A 415 -10.25 6.22 5.54
N ASP A 416 -9.52 7.22 5.06
CA ASP A 416 -9.52 8.56 5.64
C ASP A 416 -10.90 9.23 5.57
N VAL A 417 -11.57 9.19 4.41
CA VAL A 417 -12.94 9.71 4.26
C VAL A 417 -13.94 8.93 5.12
N ALA A 418 -13.82 7.61 5.20
CA ALA A 418 -14.65 6.78 6.07
C ALA A 418 -14.53 7.17 7.55
N MET A 419 -13.31 7.48 8.02
CA MET A 419 -13.07 7.95 9.39
C MET A 419 -13.67 9.34 9.63
N GLU A 420 -13.50 10.28 8.69
CA GLU A 420 -13.98 11.66 8.86
C GLU A 420 -15.50 11.81 8.76
N THR A 421 -16.14 10.95 7.97
CA THR A 421 -17.58 11.10 7.66
C THR A 421 -18.46 10.09 8.38
N GLY A 422 -17.90 8.99 8.87
CA GLY A 422 -18.66 7.87 9.40
C GLY A 422 -19.49 7.13 8.35
N ASP A 423 -19.21 7.33 7.05
CA ASP A 423 -19.94 6.70 5.95
C ASP A 423 -19.68 5.19 5.91
N THR A 424 -20.70 4.41 6.30
CA THR A 424 -20.63 2.95 6.42
C THR A 424 -20.48 2.23 5.07
N ASP A 425 -20.88 2.84 3.96
CA ASP A 425 -20.68 2.26 2.64
C ASP A 425 -19.22 2.35 2.21
N TYR A 426 -18.55 3.49 2.51
CA TYR A 426 -17.10 3.60 2.38
C TYR A 426 -16.37 2.60 3.26
N GLN A 427 -16.79 2.46 4.53
CA GLN A 427 -16.20 1.47 5.45
C GLN A 427 -16.34 0.04 4.90
N SER A 428 -17.49 -0.30 4.31
CA SER A 428 -17.74 -1.62 3.71
C SER A 428 -16.85 -1.89 2.49
N ALA A 429 -16.71 -0.92 1.59
CA ALA A 429 -15.83 -1.05 0.42
C ALA A 429 -14.37 -1.18 0.84
N VAL A 430 -13.90 -0.30 1.74
CA VAL A 430 -12.55 -0.34 2.31
C VAL A 430 -12.24 -1.71 2.92
N MET A 431 -13.15 -2.25 3.73
CA MET A 431 -12.92 -3.55 4.38
C MET A 431 -12.99 -4.72 3.40
N SER A 432 -13.77 -4.62 2.33
CA SER A 432 -13.77 -5.62 1.26
C SER A 432 -12.47 -5.60 0.47
N LEU A 433 -11.95 -4.41 0.15
CA LEU A 433 -10.68 -4.23 -0.55
C LEU A 433 -9.50 -4.73 0.29
N TRP A 434 -9.48 -4.41 1.58
CA TRP A 434 -8.50 -4.94 2.52
C TRP A 434 -8.56 -6.47 2.60
N ASP A 435 -9.75 -7.05 2.78
CA ASP A 435 -9.93 -8.50 2.85
C ASP A 435 -9.48 -9.19 1.55
N ASN A 436 -9.82 -8.62 0.38
CA ASN A 436 -9.37 -9.13 -0.91
C ASN A 436 -7.84 -9.10 -1.05
N ILE A 437 -7.19 -7.99 -0.68
CA ILE A 437 -5.73 -7.89 -0.71
C ILE A 437 -5.14 -8.94 0.23
N VAL A 438 -5.43 -8.85 1.52
CA VAL A 438 -4.76 -9.63 2.57
C VAL A 438 -5.01 -11.13 2.42
N ASN A 439 -6.21 -11.54 1.99
CA ASN A 439 -6.60 -12.95 1.93
C ASN A 439 -6.59 -13.56 0.52
N LYS A 440 -6.26 -12.79 -0.52
CA LYS A 440 -6.21 -13.31 -1.92
C LYS A 440 -5.03 -12.79 -2.75
N LYS A 441 -4.44 -11.62 -2.46
CA LYS A 441 -3.46 -10.95 -3.34
C LYS A 441 -2.23 -10.36 -2.63
N TYR A 442 -1.91 -10.85 -1.43
CA TYR A 442 -0.82 -10.36 -0.58
C TYR A 442 0.35 -11.35 -0.58
N TYR A 443 1.55 -10.88 -0.90
CA TYR A 443 2.74 -11.73 -0.88
C TYR A 443 3.26 -11.91 0.55
N VAL A 444 3.93 -13.03 0.82
CA VAL A 444 4.53 -13.35 2.14
C VAL A 444 5.54 -12.30 2.65
N THR A 445 6.05 -11.44 1.75
CA THR A 445 6.95 -10.31 2.07
C THR A 445 6.21 -9.01 2.38
N GLY A 446 4.88 -9.04 2.39
CA GLY A 446 3.99 -7.89 2.48
C GLY A 446 3.92 -7.00 1.24
N GLY A 447 4.53 -7.42 0.12
CA GLY A 447 4.41 -6.72 -1.16
C GLY A 447 3.07 -6.96 -1.85
N VAL A 448 2.65 -6.01 -2.69
CA VAL A 448 1.40 -6.08 -3.47
C VAL A 448 1.60 -5.69 -4.94
N GLY A 449 0.82 -6.31 -5.82
CA GLY A 449 0.91 -6.17 -7.28
C GLY A 449 1.71 -7.30 -7.92
N SER A 450 1.04 -8.24 -8.58
CA SER A 450 1.72 -9.38 -9.22
C SER A 450 2.43 -8.99 -10.51
N GLY A 451 1.97 -7.92 -11.19
CA GLY A 451 2.49 -7.49 -12.49
C GLY A 451 1.86 -8.19 -13.69
N GLU A 452 0.87 -9.06 -13.47
CA GLU A 452 0.10 -9.69 -14.55
C GLU A 452 -0.83 -8.70 -15.25
N THR A 453 -1.14 -7.59 -14.58
CA THR A 453 -1.68 -6.36 -15.17
C THR A 453 -0.62 -5.26 -15.07
N SER A 454 -0.76 -4.18 -15.85
CA SER A 454 0.21 -3.07 -15.91
C SER A 454 0.57 -2.50 -14.52
N GLU A 455 1.66 -3.02 -13.94
CA GLU A 455 2.15 -2.67 -12.58
C GLU A 455 1.14 -3.01 -11.47
N GLY A 456 0.22 -3.92 -11.75
CA GLY A 456 -1.03 -4.04 -11.01
C GLY A 456 -1.29 -5.40 -10.36
N TYR A 457 -2.47 -5.50 -9.75
CA TYR A 457 -3.00 -6.73 -9.20
C TYR A 457 -3.38 -7.71 -10.30
N GLY A 458 -3.01 -8.98 -10.11
CA GLY A 458 -3.54 -10.10 -10.89
C GLY A 458 -4.85 -10.65 -10.32
N PRO A 459 -5.34 -11.77 -10.87
CA PRO A 459 -6.48 -12.51 -10.32
C PRO A 459 -6.23 -12.99 -8.88
N ASN A 460 -7.31 -13.27 -8.14
CA ASN A 460 -7.22 -13.85 -6.80
C ASN A 460 -6.32 -15.10 -6.79
N TYR A 461 -5.42 -15.17 -5.81
CA TYR A 461 -4.42 -16.23 -5.59
C TYR A 461 -3.32 -16.34 -6.66
N SER A 462 -3.27 -15.43 -7.64
CA SER A 462 -2.16 -15.36 -8.59
C SER A 462 -1.01 -14.56 -7.99
N LEU A 463 -0.04 -15.29 -7.42
CA LEU A 463 1.12 -14.72 -6.73
C LEU A 463 2.43 -15.32 -7.27
N PRO A 464 2.76 -15.10 -8.55
CA PRO A 464 4.00 -15.60 -9.13
C PRO A 464 5.23 -14.95 -8.46
N HIS A 465 6.34 -15.70 -8.31
CA HIS A 465 7.51 -15.24 -7.55
C HIS A 465 8.38 -14.20 -8.29
N ASN A 466 8.27 -14.07 -9.61
CA ASN A 466 8.80 -12.95 -10.38
C ASN A 466 7.87 -11.72 -10.27
N ALA A 467 7.40 -11.45 -9.05
CA ALA A 467 6.39 -10.45 -8.74
C ALA A 467 6.84 -9.03 -9.09
N TYR A 468 5.87 -8.19 -9.45
CA TYR A 468 6.11 -6.76 -9.61
C TYR A 468 6.43 -6.12 -8.26
N CYS A 469 5.55 -6.24 -7.27
CA CYS A 469 5.72 -5.75 -5.89
C CYS A 469 6.48 -4.43 -5.85
N GLU A 470 5.90 -3.40 -6.46
CA GLU A 470 6.56 -2.10 -6.60
C GLU A 470 6.96 -1.55 -5.22
N SER A 471 8.12 -0.89 -5.13
CA SER A 471 8.50 -0.21 -3.89
C SER A 471 7.47 0.87 -3.49
N CYS A 472 6.90 1.61 -4.46
CA CYS A 472 5.79 2.54 -4.18
C CYS A 472 4.51 1.83 -3.73
N SER A 473 4.18 0.64 -4.26
CA SER A 473 2.97 -0.07 -3.82
C SER A 473 3.14 -0.60 -2.40
N SER A 474 4.37 -0.92 -1.99
CA SER A 474 4.70 -1.23 -0.61
C SER A 474 4.54 -0.01 0.31
N CYS A 475 4.94 1.19 -0.14
CA CYS A 475 4.64 2.43 0.59
C CYS A 475 3.12 2.66 0.74
N GLY A 476 2.37 2.52 -0.35
CA GLY A 476 0.91 2.68 -0.34
C GLY A 476 0.19 1.66 0.55
N GLU A 477 0.64 0.41 0.55
CA GLU A 477 0.11 -0.64 1.42
C GLU A 477 0.32 -0.28 2.91
N ILE A 478 1.50 0.22 3.27
CA ILE A 478 1.77 0.72 4.63
C ILE A 478 0.81 1.86 5.00
N PHE A 479 0.56 2.81 4.08
CA PHE A 479 -0.40 3.88 4.32
C PHE A 479 -1.80 3.33 4.56
N PHE A 480 -2.26 2.42 3.71
CA PHE A 480 -3.59 1.83 3.81
C PHE A 480 -3.79 1.09 5.14
N GLN A 481 -2.86 0.19 5.49
CA GLN A 481 -2.88 -0.55 6.76
C GLN A 481 -2.81 0.42 7.95
N HIS A 482 -1.98 1.46 7.90
CA HIS A 482 -1.90 2.44 8.97
C HIS A 482 -3.22 3.20 9.16
N LYS A 483 -3.92 3.59 8.08
CA LYS A 483 -5.26 4.22 8.21
C LYS A 483 -6.28 3.28 8.86
N LEU A 484 -6.22 1.99 8.56
CA LEU A 484 -7.09 1.00 9.20
C LEU A 484 -6.73 0.80 10.68
N ASN A 485 -5.45 0.87 11.05
CA ASN A 485 -5.03 0.87 12.46
C ASN A 485 -5.64 2.07 13.22
N LEU A 486 -5.59 3.27 12.63
CA LEU A 486 -6.21 4.47 13.20
C LEU A 486 -7.73 4.33 13.35
N ALA A 487 -8.41 3.75 12.36
CA ALA A 487 -9.86 3.61 12.34
C ALA A 487 -10.37 2.55 13.34
N TYR A 488 -9.77 1.36 13.34
CA TYR A 488 -10.31 0.18 14.03
C TYR A 488 -9.67 -0.11 15.39
N HIS A 489 -8.52 0.51 15.68
CA HIS A 489 -7.74 0.31 16.91
C HIS A 489 -7.31 -1.15 17.08
N ASP A 490 -7.05 -1.83 15.96
CA ASP A 490 -6.68 -3.25 15.93
C ASP A 490 -5.23 -3.41 15.49
N ALA A 491 -4.47 -4.19 16.25
CA ALA A 491 -3.05 -4.34 16.05
C ALA A 491 -2.71 -5.16 14.80
N ARG A 492 -3.66 -5.94 14.24
CA ARG A 492 -3.44 -6.74 13.03
C ARG A 492 -2.98 -5.92 11.84
N TYR A 493 -3.44 -4.67 11.76
CA TYR A 493 -3.03 -3.77 10.68
C TYR A 493 -1.58 -3.33 10.85
N ALA A 494 -1.14 -3.19 12.11
CA ALA A 494 0.27 -2.96 12.44
C ALA A 494 1.15 -4.18 12.23
N ASP A 495 0.64 -5.39 12.47
CA ASP A 495 1.34 -6.62 12.07
C ASP A 495 1.60 -6.66 10.56
N LEU A 496 0.61 -6.29 9.75
CA LEU A 496 0.72 -6.30 8.29
C LEU A 496 1.68 -5.22 7.78
N TYR A 497 1.58 -3.97 8.24
CA TYR A 497 2.54 -2.95 7.78
C TYR A 497 3.95 -3.19 8.35
N GLU A 498 4.13 -3.84 9.50
CA GLU A 498 5.45 -4.29 9.97
C GLU A 498 6.03 -5.31 8.98
N GLU A 499 5.23 -6.26 8.50
CA GLU A 499 5.66 -7.25 7.50
C GLU A 499 6.10 -6.57 6.19
N THR A 500 5.29 -5.65 5.64
CA THR A 500 5.66 -4.90 4.42
C THR A 500 6.91 -4.04 4.65
N LEU A 501 6.98 -3.33 5.78
CA LEU A 501 8.06 -2.40 6.12
C LEU A 501 9.39 -3.13 6.24
N TYR A 502 9.46 -4.21 7.04
CA TYR A 502 10.71 -4.92 7.33
C TYR A 502 11.19 -5.84 6.19
N ASN A 503 10.36 -6.09 5.17
CA ASN A 503 10.68 -7.00 4.07
C ASN A 503 10.68 -6.31 2.70
N ALA A 504 9.52 -6.15 2.08
CA ALA A 504 9.41 -5.61 0.72
C ALA A 504 10.00 -4.20 0.62
N LEU A 505 9.61 -3.30 1.54
CA LEU A 505 10.08 -1.92 1.48
C LEU A 505 11.53 -1.77 1.97
N LEU A 506 11.89 -2.32 3.13
CA LEU A 506 13.28 -2.24 3.61
C LEU A 506 14.25 -2.89 2.62
N GLY A 507 13.82 -3.95 1.93
CA GLY A 507 14.60 -4.65 0.91
C GLY A 507 14.67 -3.97 -0.45
N SER A 508 13.91 -2.90 -0.66
CA SER A 508 13.92 -2.16 -1.92
C SER A 508 15.23 -1.44 -2.17
N ILE A 509 15.97 -1.06 -1.14
CA ILE A 509 17.24 -0.35 -1.26
C ILE A 509 18.40 -1.22 -0.73
N ASP A 510 19.56 -1.20 -1.38
CA ASP A 510 20.75 -1.92 -0.90
C ASP A 510 21.23 -1.39 0.45
N LEU A 511 22.11 -2.14 1.11
CA LEU A 511 22.59 -1.82 2.47
C LEU A 511 23.34 -0.49 2.50
N GLU A 512 24.03 -0.14 1.41
CA GLU A 512 24.80 1.09 1.28
C GLU A 512 23.96 2.30 0.85
N GLY A 513 22.73 2.13 0.37
CA GLY A 513 21.90 3.24 -0.11
C GLY A 513 22.35 3.80 -1.46
N LYS A 514 22.87 2.96 -2.36
CA LYS A 514 23.37 3.32 -3.69
C LYS A 514 22.50 2.79 -4.83
N ASN A 515 21.81 1.68 -4.61
CA ASN A 515 20.99 1.03 -5.61
C ASN A 515 19.63 0.66 -5.03
N PHE A 516 18.60 0.65 -5.88
CA PHE A 516 17.25 0.30 -5.48
C PHE A 516 16.58 -0.66 -6.47
N TYR A 517 15.46 -1.22 -6.03
CA TYR A 517 14.49 -1.93 -6.82
C TYR A 517 13.26 -1.05 -7.02
N TYR A 518 12.83 -0.88 -8.27
CA TYR A 518 11.43 -0.54 -8.55
C TYR A 518 10.56 -1.77 -8.25
N GLN A 519 10.94 -2.94 -8.77
CA GLN A 519 10.23 -4.21 -8.58
C GLN A 519 10.89 -5.08 -7.51
N ASN A 520 10.12 -5.66 -6.59
CA ASN A 520 10.63 -6.52 -5.51
C ASN A 520 10.21 -7.99 -5.68
N PRO A 521 10.84 -8.75 -6.59
CA PRO A 521 10.53 -10.16 -6.81
C PRO A 521 10.99 -11.03 -5.62
N LEU A 522 10.31 -12.16 -5.43
CA LEU A 522 10.65 -13.19 -4.43
C LEU A 522 11.68 -14.19 -4.98
N GLU A 523 11.73 -14.36 -6.30
CA GLU A 523 12.74 -15.16 -7.01
C GLU A 523 13.29 -14.32 -8.18
N THR A 524 14.60 -14.06 -8.21
CA THR A 524 15.20 -13.19 -9.25
C THR A 524 16.66 -13.51 -9.51
N ARG A 525 17.11 -13.11 -10.70
CA ARG A 525 18.54 -12.99 -11.07
C ARG A 525 18.96 -11.54 -11.30
N GLY A 526 18.01 -10.60 -11.30
CA GLY A 526 18.27 -9.18 -11.51
C GLY A 526 18.76 -8.54 -10.23
N MET A 527 19.80 -7.71 -10.35
CA MET A 527 20.33 -6.89 -9.25
C MET A 527 19.51 -5.60 -9.09
N ARG A 528 19.65 -4.94 -7.94
CA ARG A 528 19.25 -3.53 -7.79
C ARG A 528 20.03 -2.66 -8.77
N TYR A 529 19.46 -1.51 -9.14
CA TYR A 529 20.08 -0.57 -10.07
C TYR A 529 20.22 0.83 -9.48
N PRO A 530 21.16 1.64 -9.99
CA PRO A 530 21.44 2.97 -9.44
C PRO A 530 20.36 4.01 -9.78
N TRP A 531 19.56 3.77 -10.82
CA TRP A 531 18.53 4.70 -11.28
C TRP A 531 17.47 4.00 -12.15
N HIS A 532 16.30 4.63 -12.27
CA HIS A 532 15.22 4.19 -13.15
C HIS A 532 14.63 5.39 -13.90
N VAL A 533 14.23 5.18 -15.16
CA VAL A 533 13.67 6.23 -16.03
C VAL A 533 12.34 6.79 -15.51
N CYS A 534 11.58 5.98 -14.75
CA CYS A 534 10.44 6.42 -13.95
C CYS A 534 10.87 6.48 -12.49
N PRO A 535 11.29 7.64 -11.96
CA PRO A 535 11.85 7.75 -10.61
C PRO A 535 10.77 7.92 -9.51
N CYS A 536 9.57 7.36 -9.67
CA CYS A 536 8.50 7.49 -8.65
C CYS A 536 8.93 6.94 -7.27
N CYS A 537 9.67 5.84 -7.24
CA CYS A 537 10.11 5.18 -6.02
C CYS A 537 11.21 5.95 -5.26
N VAL A 538 12.00 6.80 -5.95
CA VAL A 538 13.29 7.25 -5.42
C VAL A 538 13.14 8.14 -4.19
N GLY A 539 12.14 9.03 -4.17
CA GLY A 539 11.78 9.82 -3.00
C GLY A 539 10.75 9.13 -2.11
N ASN A 540 9.99 8.16 -2.63
CA ASN A 540 8.93 7.49 -1.86
C ASN A 540 9.52 6.50 -0.82
N ILE A 541 10.60 5.79 -1.17
CA ILE A 541 11.29 4.87 -0.25
C ILE A 541 11.84 5.59 0.99
N PRO A 542 12.73 6.60 0.87
CA PRO A 542 13.32 7.27 2.03
C PRO A 542 12.29 7.96 2.92
N ARG A 543 11.26 8.63 2.36
CA ARG A 543 10.25 9.27 3.22
C ARG A 543 9.56 8.26 4.14
N VAL A 544 9.16 7.10 3.62
CA VAL A 544 8.46 6.10 4.43
C VAL A 544 9.40 5.43 5.43
N LEU A 545 10.63 5.06 5.02
CA LEU A 545 11.60 4.43 5.92
C LEU A 545 12.09 5.36 7.05
N LEU A 546 12.00 6.69 6.88
CA LEU A 546 12.41 7.67 7.88
C LEU A 546 11.23 8.26 8.69
N MET A 547 9.97 8.00 8.31
CA MET A 547 8.79 8.37 9.11
C MET A 547 8.54 7.41 10.30
N LEU A 548 9.60 6.89 10.92
CA LEU A 548 9.51 5.87 11.97
C LEU A 548 8.62 6.26 13.15
N PRO A 549 8.62 7.51 13.66
CA PRO A 549 7.68 7.91 14.71
C PRO A 549 6.22 7.70 14.34
N THR A 550 5.84 7.99 13.09
CA THR A 550 4.47 7.84 12.59
C THR A 550 4.02 6.38 12.57
N TRP A 551 4.92 5.44 12.26
CA TRP A 551 4.60 4.00 12.23
C TRP A 551 4.70 3.34 13.61
N THR A 552 5.53 3.91 14.51
CA THR A 552 5.85 3.30 15.81
C THR A 552 4.77 3.57 16.84
N TYR A 553 4.15 4.75 16.82
CA TYR A 553 3.15 5.16 17.80
C TYR A 553 1.93 5.78 17.14
N VAL A 554 0.77 5.48 17.71
CA VAL A 554 -0.47 6.23 17.52
C VAL A 554 -1.08 6.51 18.90
N LYS A 555 -2.01 7.45 19.01
CA LYS A 555 -2.57 7.82 20.32
C LYS A 555 -4.05 8.15 20.27
N ASP A 556 -4.69 8.10 21.43
CA ASP A 556 -5.94 8.81 21.68
C ASP A 556 -5.73 9.79 22.85
N LYS A 557 -6.81 10.39 23.34
CA LYS A 557 -6.75 11.38 24.41
C LYS A 557 -6.12 10.86 25.71
N ASP A 558 -6.28 9.56 26.02
CA ASP A 558 -5.86 8.95 27.29
C ASP A 558 -4.98 7.70 27.09
N SER A 559 -4.46 7.45 25.88
CA SER A 559 -3.68 6.25 25.58
C SER A 559 -2.58 6.49 24.55
N VAL A 560 -1.44 5.83 24.74
CA VAL A 560 -0.40 5.63 23.72
C VAL A 560 -0.46 4.18 23.25
N TYR A 561 -0.50 3.95 21.95
CA TYR A 561 -0.39 2.63 21.33
C TYR A 561 1.03 2.47 20.80
N VAL A 562 1.68 1.38 21.17
CA VAL A 562 3.02 1.01 20.71
C VAL A 562 2.87 -0.05 19.63
N ASN A 563 3.09 0.35 18.38
CA ASN A 563 2.91 -0.50 17.22
C ASN A 563 4.21 -1.14 16.75
N LEU A 564 5.33 -0.42 16.72
CA LEU A 564 6.63 -1.01 16.33
C LEU A 564 7.60 -1.05 17.50
N PHE A 565 8.50 -2.03 17.45
CA PHE A 565 9.57 -2.21 18.43
C PHE A 565 10.89 -1.76 17.83
N ILE A 566 11.23 -0.50 18.05
CA ILE A 566 12.39 0.17 17.43
C ILE A 566 13.16 0.89 18.52
N GLY A 567 14.42 0.49 18.74
CA GLY A 567 15.32 1.16 19.67
C GLY A 567 15.45 2.64 19.29
N SER A 568 14.87 3.53 20.10
CA SER A 568 14.67 4.94 19.75
C SER A 568 14.24 5.80 20.93
N THR A 569 14.39 7.11 20.77
CA THR A 569 13.76 8.13 21.61
C THR A 569 12.84 8.99 20.76
N MET A 570 11.54 9.00 21.04
CA MET A 570 10.51 9.67 20.25
C MET A 570 9.53 10.45 21.13
N LYS A 571 9.17 11.67 20.69
CA LYS A 571 8.11 12.47 21.32
C LYS A 571 6.76 12.08 20.73
N VAL A 572 5.82 11.63 21.58
CA VAL A 572 4.43 11.31 21.15
C VAL A 572 3.48 12.51 21.35
N GLY A 573 3.98 13.60 21.95
CA GLY A 573 3.21 14.81 22.23
C GLY A 573 2.22 14.62 23.38
N GLU A 574 1.16 15.43 23.39
CA GLU A 574 0.20 15.44 24.50
C GLU A 574 -0.64 14.15 24.58
N VAL A 575 -0.67 13.53 25.76
CA VAL A 575 -1.54 12.42 26.16
C VAL A 575 -1.99 12.69 27.59
N ALA A 576 -3.29 12.58 27.88
CA ALA A 576 -3.86 12.91 29.19
C ALA A 576 -3.44 14.29 29.73
N GLY A 577 -3.31 15.28 28.84
CA GLY A 577 -2.93 16.66 29.20
C GLY A 577 -1.45 16.87 29.57
N THR A 578 -0.57 15.90 29.28
CA THR A 578 0.88 16.04 29.45
C THR A 578 1.61 15.62 28.18
N ASP A 579 2.69 16.32 27.83
CA ASP A 579 3.63 15.81 26.82
C ASP A 579 4.26 14.51 27.31
N VAL A 580 4.37 13.53 26.42
CA VAL A 580 4.99 12.23 26.69
C VAL A 580 6.14 11.99 25.70
N THR A 581 7.26 11.53 26.22
CA THR A 581 8.39 10.99 25.44
C THR A 581 8.54 9.51 25.75
N MET A 582 8.70 8.71 24.70
CA MET A 582 8.87 7.26 24.78
C MET A 582 10.31 6.91 24.38
N VAL A 583 10.98 6.11 25.22
CA VAL A 583 12.33 5.60 24.93
C VAL A 583 12.27 4.09 24.86
N GLN A 584 12.49 3.50 23.70
CA GLN A 584 12.66 2.06 23.58
C GLN A 584 14.15 1.70 23.50
N LYS A 585 14.56 0.71 24.27
CA LYS A 585 15.87 0.07 24.16
C LYS A 585 15.65 -1.39 23.76
N THR A 586 16.02 -1.73 22.54
CA THR A 586 15.88 -3.06 21.97
C THR A 586 16.77 -3.24 20.74
N ASP A 587 17.21 -4.48 20.50
CA ASP A 587 17.85 -4.92 19.25
C ASP A 587 16.86 -5.69 18.35
N TYR A 588 15.54 -5.55 18.58
CA TYR A 588 14.53 -6.08 17.68
C TYR A 588 14.79 -5.59 16.24
N PRO A 589 14.77 -6.48 15.22
CA PRO A 589 14.20 -7.83 15.21
C PRO A 589 15.18 -8.98 15.56
N TRP A 590 16.40 -8.68 16.02
CA TRP A 590 17.43 -9.70 16.30
C TRP A 590 17.28 -10.37 17.66
N SER A 591 16.81 -9.61 18.65
CA SER A 591 16.43 -10.08 19.99
C SER A 591 14.97 -9.76 20.26
N GLY A 592 14.34 -10.57 21.11
CA GLY A 592 12.98 -10.36 21.60
C GLY A 592 12.89 -9.42 22.80
N ASP A 593 14.03 -9.05 23.41
CA ASP A 593 14.04 -8.19 24.60
C ASP A 593 13.72 -6.74 24.22
N VAL A 594 12.64 -6.20 24.78
CA VAL A 594 12.24 -4.80 24.61
C VAL A 594 12.05 -4.13 25.96
N ALA A 595 12.73 -3.01 26.16
CA ALA A 595 12.51 -2.13 27.30
C ALA A 595 11.96 -0.77 26.83
N ILE A 596 10.80 -0.37 27.35
CA ILE A 596 10.13 0.89 27.05
C ILE A 596 10.12 1.75 28.31
N THR A 597 10.78 2.91 28.28
CA THR A 597 10.71 3.92 29.33
C THR A 597 9.68 4.97 28.97
N VAL A 598 8.74 5.21 29.88
CA VAL A 598 7.64 6.17 29.73
C VAL A 598 8.02 7.46 30.46
N ASN A 599 8.09 8.57 29.73
CA ASN A 599 8.50 9.86 30.29
C ASN A 599 7.44 10.94 30.06
N PRO A 600 6.38 10.98 30.90
CA PRO A 600 5.46 12.10 30.89
C PRO A 600 6.11 13.32 31.56
N ALA A 601 5.88 14.52 31.03
CA ALA A 601 6.36 15.78 31.59
C ALA A 601 5.77 16.06 32.99
N LYS A 602 4.56 15.57 33.25
CA LYS A 602 3.89 15.57 34.56
C LYS A 602 3.34 14.19 34.84
N GLU A 603 3.46 13.73 36.09
CA GLU A 603 2.85 12.49 36.53
C GLU A 603 1.35 12.48 36.18
N SER A 604 0.92 11.49 35.39
CA SER A 604 -0.43 11.45 34.80
C SER A 604 -0.91 10.01 34.63
N LYS A 605 -2.23 9.80 34.68
CA LYS A 605 -2.85 8.50 34.46
C LYS A 605 -3.25 8.36 32.99
N PHE A 606 -2.75 7.32 32.32
CA PHE A 606 -3.10 6.97 30.95
C PHE A 606 -2.72 5.51 30.66
N ALA A 607 -3.25 4.95 29.57
CA ALA A 607 -2.92 3.60 29.13
C ALA A 607 -1.72 3.58 28.18
N VAL A 608 -0.79 2.65 28.39
CA VAL A 608 0.18 2.23 27.36
C VAL A 608 -0.31 0.89 26.80
N LYS A 609 -0.69 0.89 25.53
CA LYS A 609 -1.26 -0.25 24.80
C LYS A 609 -0.21 -0.83 23.87
N ILE A 610 0.34 -1.98 24.23
CA ILE A 610 1.48 -2.57 23.51
C ILE A 610 0.97 -3.62 22.54
N ARG A 611 1.33 -3.52 21.26
CA ARG A 611 0.97 -4.55 20.28
C ARG A 611 1.47 -5.92 20.74
N VAL A 612 0.60 -6.90 20.60
CA VAL A 612 0.88 -8.33 20.77
C VAL A 612 1.02 -8.89 19.36
N PRO A 613 2.25 -9.15 18.86
CA PRO A 613 2.44 -9.53 17.47
C PRO A 613 1.65 -10.78 17.07
N ASN A 614 0.99 -10.71 15.91
CA ASN A 614 0.31 -11.83 15.28
C ASN A 614 0.86 -12.01 13.86
N LEU A 615 1.58 -13.10 13.62
CA LEU A 615 2.24 -13.41 12.37
C LEU A 615 1.35 -14.24 11.41
N SER A 616 0.08 -14.41 11.76
CA SER A 616 -0.91 -15.25 11.08
C SER A 616 -2.18 -14.47 10.67
N VAL A 617 -2.05 -13.17 10.38
CA VAL A 617 -3.20 -12.30 10.02
C VAL A 617 -3.81 -12.69 8.66
N SER A 618 -2.98 -12.99 7.67
CA SER A 618 -3.42 -13.42 6.33
C SER A 618 -3.81 -14.89 6.31
N GLU A 619 -4.97 -15.21 5.76
CA GLU A 619 -5.43 -16.58 5.55
C GLU A 619 -4.68 -17.31 4.41
N LEU A 620 -3.82 -16.61 3.67
CA LEU A 620 -3.03 -17.18 2.58
C LEU A 620 -1.90 -18.09 3.07
N TYR A 621 -1.48 -17.91 4.33
CA TYR A 621 -0.27 -18.50 4.87
C TYR A 621 -0.49 -19.14 6.23
N SER A 622 0.18 -20.26 6.47
CA SER A 622 0.23 -20.92 7.78
C SER A 622 1.67 -21.07 8.22
N SER A 623 1.95 -20.74 9.48
CA SER A 623 3.30 -20.70 10.05
C SER A 623 3.44 -21.72 11.17
N THR A 624 4.57 -22.44 11.21
CA THR A 624 4.87 -23.43 12.27
C THR A 624 6.35 -23.39 12.68
N PRO A 625 6.68 -23.53 13.98
CA PRO A 625 5.77 -23.54 15.13
C PRO A 625 5.14 -22.16 15.39
N ASP A 626 4.20 -22.10 16.32
CA ASP A 626 3.66 -20.82 16.78
C ASP A 626 4.74 -19.94 17.44
N ALA A 627 4.75 -18.68 17.03
CA ALA A 627 5.66 -17.63 17.49
C ALA A 627 4.91 -16.29 17.64
N ASP A 628 3.60 -16.32 17.85
CA ASP A 628 2.80 -15.14 18.12
C ASP A 628 2.87 -14.77 19.61
N GLY A 629 2.50 -13.53 19.93
CA GLY A 629 2.30 -13.09 21.31
C GLY A 629 3.50 -12.44 22.01
N ILE A 630 3.36 -12.30 23.33
CA ILE A 630 4.39 -11.78 24.23
C ILE A 630 4.65 -12.84 25.31
N VAL A 631 5.91 -13.23 25.50
CA VAL A 631 6.31 -14.27 26.47
C VAL A 631 6.15 -13.79 27.90
N SER A 632 6.56 -12.55 28.18
CA SER A 632 6.42 -11.94 29.52
C SER A 632 6.36 -10.42 29.42
N ILE A 633 5.70 -9.79 30.39
CA ILE A 633 5.67 -8.34 30.57
C ILE A 633 5.92 -8.04 32.05
N GLN A 634 6.74 -7.04 32.32
CA GLN A 634 7.02 -6.50 33.64
C GLN A 634 6.88 -4.98 33.62
N VAL A 635 6.41 -4.39 34.71
CA VAL A 635 6.41 -2.94 34.91
C VAL A 635 7.17 -2.63 36.18
N ASN A 636 8.24 -1.85 36.07
CA ASN A 636 9.17 -1.55 37.16
C ASN A 636 9.64 -2.82 37.90
N GLY A 637 10.01 -3.86 37.14
CA GLY A 637 10.46 -5.16 37.67
C GLY A 637 9.37 -6.05 38.28
N THR A 638 8.10 -5.65 38.21
CA THR A 638 6.97 -6.47 38.68
C THR A 638 6.25 -7.12 37.49
N PRO A 639 6.15 -8.46 37.42
CA PRO A 639 5.40 -9.15 36.37
C PRO A 639 3.92 -8.73 36.33
N VAL A 640 3.40 -8.55 35.11
CA VAL A 640 1.99 -8.23 34.86
C VAL A 640 1.43 -9.10 33.74
N THR A 641 0.12 -9.30 33.74
CA THR A 641 -0.61 -10.00 32.66
C THR A 641 -1.77 -9.11 32.21
N PRO A 642 -1.50 -8.10 31.36
CA PRO A 642 -2.52 -7.17 30.91
C PRO A 642 -3.60 -7.89 30.09
N ALA A 643 -4.83 -7.39 30.14
CA ALA A 643 -5.85 -7.83 29.21
C ALA A 643 -5.44 -7.46 27.77
N ILE A 644 -5.68 -8.37 26.84
CA ILE A 644 -5.45 -8.15 25.41
C ILE A 644 -6.78 -7.75 24.78
N ASP A 645 -6.84 -6.55 24.23
CA ASP A 645 -7.98 -6.06 23.46
C ASP A 645 -7.51 -5.71 22.05
N LYS A 646 -8.14 -6.31 21.04
CA LYS A 646 -7.79 -6.17 19.60
C LYS A 646 -6.27 -6.23 19.31
N GLY A 647 -5.59 -7.18 19.94
CA GLY A 647 -4.15 -7.38 19.76
C GLY A 647 -3.26 -6.39 20.54
N TYR A 648 -3.80 -5.64 21.51
CA TYR A 648 -3.01 -4.77 22.39
C TYR A 648 -3.10 -5.19 23.85
N ALA A 649 -1.94 -5.42 24.48
CA ALA A 649 -1.82 -5.58 25.93
C ALA A 649 -1.89 -4.20 26.60
N ALA A 650 -2.97 -3.91 27.32
CA ALA A 650 -3.25 -2.58 27.85
C ALA A 650 -2.83 -2.41 29.32
N ILE A 651 -1.87 -1.49 29.57
CA ILE A 651 -1.37 -1.16 30.91
C ILE A 651 -1.87 0.25 31.28
N ASP A 652 -3.00 0.32 31.98
CA ASP A 652 -3.58 1.57 32.51
C ASP A 652 -3.11 1.83 33.94
N ARG A 653 -2.32 2.88 34.14
CA ARG A 653 -1.79 3.29 35.45
C ARG A 653 -1.38 4.76 35.46
N THR A 654 -1.02 5.24 36.65
CA THR A 654 -0.28 6.49 36.79
C THR A 654 1.17 6.25 36.41
N TRP A 655 1.65 7.04 35.45
CA TRP A 655 3.03 7.02 34.96
C TRP A 655 3.77 8.25 35.46
N LYS A 656 5.00 8.04 35.93
CA LYS A 656 5.97 9.10 36.20
C LYS A 656 7.20 8.92 35.31
N ALA A 657 7.98 9.98 35.14
CA ALA A 657 9.20 9.92 34.34
C ALA A 657 10.15 8.82 34.84
N GLY A 658 10.65 8.02 33.91
CA GLY A 658 11.53 6.88 34.19
C GLY A 658 10.83 5.56 34.52
N ASP A 659 9.49 5.52 34.60
CA ASP A 659 8.77 4.25 34.70
C ASP A 659 9.06 3.38 33.47
N LYS A 660 9.22 2.07 33.68
CA LYS A 660 9.74 1.14 32.69
C LYS A 660 8.81 -0.04 32.49
N ILE A 661 8.54 -0.38 31.24
CA ILE A 661 7.91 -1.63 30.81
C ILE A 661 8.97 -2.49 30.14
N GLU A 662 9.08 -3.74 30.55
CA GLU A 662 10.00 -4.71 29.96
C GLU A 662 9.20 -5.88 29.45
N LEU A 663 9.40 -6.28 28.19
CA LEU A 663 8.72 -7.42 27.59
C LEU A 663 9.68 -8.27 26.77
N VAL A 664 9.29 -9.53 26.57
CA VAL A 664 10.04 -10.49 25.76
C VAL A 664 9.14 -11.01 24.63
N LEU A 665 9.53 -10.75 23.40
CA LEU A 665 8.90 -11.28 22.20
C LEU A 665 9.51 -12.63 21.80
N PRO A 666 8.72 -13.59 21.29
CA PRO A 666 9.24 -14.87 20.83
C PRO A 666 10.12 -14.69 19.57
N ILE A 667 11.36 -15.19 19.61
CA ILE A 667 12.25 -15.28 18.44
C ILE A 667 12.44 -16.75 18.08
N LYS A 668 11.65 -17.24 17.12
CA LYS A 668 11.67 -18.63 16.65
C LYS A 668 11.75 -18.69 15.13
N ILE A 669 12.40 -19.73 14.61
CA ILE A 669 12.40 -20.04 13.18
C ILE A 669 11.05 -20.68 12.83
N GLN A 670 10.30 -20.02 11.95
CA GLN A 670 9.05 -20.53 11.41
C GLN A 670 9.23 -21.00 9.96
N ARG A 671 8.49 -22.05 9.63
CA ARG A 671 8.21 -22.49 8.25
C ARG A 671 6.84 -22.00 7.86
N ILE A 672 6.77 -21.27 6.74
CA ILE A 672 5.54 -20.70 6.20
C ILE A 672 5.13 -21.51 4.97
N LYS A 673 3.88 -21.97 4.95
CA LYS A 673 3.26 -22.64 3.81
C LYS A 673 2.10 -21.81 3.28
N GLY A 674 2.08 -21.59 1.97
CA GLY A 674 0.92 -21.02 1.28
C GLY A 674 -0.20 -22.04 1.14
N ILE A 675 -1.45 -21.57 1.07
CA ILE A 675 -2.61 -22.41 0.75
C ILE A 675 -2.52 -22.98 -0.68
N ASP A 676 -3.15 -24.12 -0.92
CA ASP A 676 -3.08 -24.84 -2.21
C ASP A 676 -3.62 -24.04 -3.41
N LYS A 677 -4.44 -23.01 -3.16
CA LYS A 677 -4.92 -22.10 -4.21
C LYS A 677 -3.79 -21.28 -4.84
N ILE A 678 -2.71 -20.99 -4.10
CA ILE A 678 -1.56 -20.25 -4.61
C ILE A 678 -0.63 -21.22 -5.33
N ALA A 679 -0.82 -21.35 -6.65
CA ALA A 679 -0.09 -22.32 -7.46
C ALA A 679 1.45 -22.20 -7.32
N ALA A 680 1.98 -20.98 -7.21
CA ALA A 680 3.41 -20.71 -7.11
C ALA A 680 4.07 -21.26 -5.83
N THR A 681 3.29 -21.49 -4.76
CA THR A 681 3.82 -21.94 -3.45
C THR A 681 3.71 -23.44 -3.23
N ARG A 682 3.06 -24.20 -4.13
CA ARG A 682 2.89 -25.65 -3.99
C ARG A 682 4.26 -26.35 -3.94
N GLY A 683 4.45 -27.17 -2.90
CA GLY A 683 5.73 -27.87 -2.68
C GLY A 683 6.88 -26.95 -2.25
N ARG A 684 6.62 -25.70 -1.89
CA ARG A 684 7.61 -24.73 -1.42
C ARG A 684 7.34 -24.34 0.03
N VAL A 685 8.35 -23.79 0.68
CA VAL A 685 8.29 -23.28 2.05
C VAL A 685 9.11 -22.00 2.13
N ALA A 686 8.58 -20.96 2.79
CA ALA A 686 9.35 -19.79 3.16
C ALA A 686 9.79 -19.91 4.63
N LEU A 687 10.87 -19.22 4.99
CA LEU A 687 11.40 -19.19 6.36
C LEU A 687 11.20 -17.80 6.96
N ARG A 688 10.92 -17.73 8.25
CA ARG A 688 10.73 -16.48 9.00
C ARG A 688 11.35 -16.54 10.39
N VAL A 689 11.81 -15.40 10.88
CA VAL A 689 12.17 -15.17 12.29
C VAL A 689 11.68 -13.78 12.68
N GLY A 690 10.78 -13.72 13.67
CA GLY A 690 10.10 -12.46 14.01
C GLY A 690 9.40 -11.86 12.78
N PRO A 691 9.60 -10.57 12.46
CA PRO A 691 8.96 -9.93 11.32
C PRO A 691 9.71 -10.20 10.00
N LEU A 692 10.88 -10.84 10.03
CA LEU A 692 11.75 -10.99 8.87
C LEU A 692 11.45 -12.29 8.12
N ILE A 693 11.15 -12.16 6.83
CA ILE A 693 11.20 -13.25 5.86
C ILE A 693 12.65 -13.50 5.46
N TYR A 694 13.00 -14.76 5.24
CA TYR A 694 14.34 -15.20 4.87
C TYR A 694 14.39 -15.74 3.44
N CYS A 695 15.54 -15.60 2.79
CA CYS A 695 15.83 -16.14 1.47
C CYS A 695 17.20 -16.83 1.41
N ALA A 696 17.37 -17.67 0.40
CA ALA A 696 18.63 -18.33 0.06
C ALA A 696 19.24 -17.66 -1.19
N GLU A 697 20.55 -17.42 -1.19
CA GLU A 697 21.25 -16.83 -2.34
C GLU A 697 22.29 -17.78 -2.94
N ARG A 698 22.58 -17.63 -4.24
CA ARG A 698 23.55 -18.47 -4.96
C ARG A 698 24.99 -18.30 -4.48
N VAL A 699 25.31 -17.14 -3.90
CA VAL A 699 26.65 -16.86 -3.35
C VAL A 699 27.00 -17.76 -2.17
N ASP A 700 25.99 -18.28 -1.45
CA ASP A 700 26.18 -19.13 -0.28
C ASP A 700 26.03 -20.63 -0.60
N GLN A 701 25.21 -20.98 -1.59
CA GLN A 701 24.86 -22.37 -1.91
C GLN A 701 24.27 -22.57 -3.32
N ASP A 702 24.08 -23.83 -3.73
CA ASP A 702 23.14 -24.18 -4.79
C ASP A 702 21.69 -24.05 -4.29
N ILE A 703 20.95 -23.05 -4.79
CA ILE A 703 19.58 -22.75 -4.38
C ILE A 703 18.52 -23.68 -4.99
N THR A 704 18.92 -24.65 -5.82
CA THR A 704 17.99 -25.64 -6.42
C THR A 704 17.75 -26.85 -5.52
N LYS A 705 18.46 -26.94 -4.39
CA LYS A 705 18.40 -28.05 -3.46
C LYS A 705 17.11 -28.06 -2.66
N VAL A 706 16.62 -29.26 -2.34
CA VAL A 706 15.36 -29.46 -1.59
C VAL A 706 15.64 -29.42 -0.10
N LEU A 707 14.88 -28.59 0.63
CA LEU A 707 14.90 -28.58 2.09
C LEU A 707 13.96 -29.67 2.62
N ASP A 708 14.48 -30.63 3.38
CA ASP A 708 13.65 -31.64 4.04
C ASP A 708 12.68 -30.97 5.04
N PRO A 709 11.38 -31.32 5.06
CA PRO A 709 10.42 -30.76 6.01
C PRO A 709 10.82 -30.92 7.49
N LYS A 710 11.64 -31.92 7.82
CA LYS A 710 12.14 -32.24 9.16
C LYS A 710 13.57 -31.75 9.40
N ALA A 711 14.20 -31.06 8.44
CA ALA A 711 15.55 -30.55 8.62
C ALA A 711 15.64 -29.68 9.89
N GLU A 712 16.63 -29.93 10.73
CA GLU A 712 16.87 -29.07 11.88
C GLU A 712 17.41 -27.73 11.39
N LEU A 713 16.82 -26.63 11.88
CA LEU A 713 17.23 -25.27 11.55
C LEU A 713 17.67 -24.57 12.83
N THR A 714 18.79 -23.85 12.75
CA THR A 714 19.35 -23.09 13.88
C THR A 714 19.56 -21.64 13.49
N LEU A 715 19.37 -20.75 14.46
CA LEU A 715 19.60 -19.32 14.30
C LEU A 715 21.01 -18.99 14.77
N GLN A 716 21.76 -18.23 13.98
CA GLN A 716 23.11 -17.81 14.35
C GLN A 716 23.33 -16.34 14.01
N TRP A 717 23.77 -15.53 14.98
CA TRP A 717 24.23 -14.17 14.75
C TRP A 717 25.55 -14.15 13.95
N GLN A 718 25.61 -13.34 12.90
CA GLN A 718 26.78 -13.11 12.06
C GLN A 718 27.10 -11.61 12.02
N PRO A 719 28.00 -11.11 12.88
CA PRO A 719 28.27 -9.67 12.99
C PRO A 719 28.92 -9.09 11.72
N ASP A 720 29.74 -9.87 11.02
CA ASP A 720 30.52 -9.40 9.86
C ASP A 720 29.82 -9.63 8.52
N LEU A 721 28.65 -10.26 8.52
CA LEU A 721 27.88 -10.53 7.31
C LEU A 721 26.76 -9.51 7.17
N LEU A 722 26.70 -8.81 6.02
CA LEU A 722 25.57 -7.95 5.64
C LEU A 722 25.21 -6.89 6.70
N GLY A 723 26.22 -6.35 7.39
CA GLY A 723 26.04 -5.34 8.44
C GLY A 723 25.56 -5.88 9.79
N GLY A 724 25.64 -7.20 10.01
CA GLY A 724 25.20 -7.85 11.23
C GLY A 724 23.78 -8.40 11.10
N VAL A 725 23.66 -9.71 10.88
CA VAL A 725 22.34 -10.37 10.72
C VAL A 725 22.27 -11.68 11.48
N ASN A 726 21.07 -12.05 11.92
CA ASN A 726 20.77 -13.45 12.24
C ASN A 726 20.59 -14.23 10.93
N ILE A 727 21.37 -15.29 10.73
CA ILE A 727 21.19 -16.25 9.64
C ILE A 727 20.49 -17.51 10.14
N ILE A 728 19.79 -18.20 9.24
CA ILE A 728 19.29 -19.55 9.48
C ILE A 728 20.26 -20.54 8.85
N LYS A 729 20.75 -21.49 9.64
CA LYS A 729 21.56 -22.62 9.17
C LYS A 729 20.77 -23.91 9.22
N GLY A 730 21.10 -24.82 8.31
CA GLY A 730 20.60 -26.20 8.31
C GLY A 730 21.31 -27.02 7.25
N THR A 731 20.68 -28.10 6.83
CA THR A 731 21.13 -28.91 5.70
C THR A 731 19.96 -29.18 4.76
N PHE A 732 20.24 -29.19 3.46
CA PHE A 732 19.32 -29.72 2.46
C PHE A 732 19.17 -31.25 2.59
N ALA A 733 18.22 -31.82 1.87
CA ALA A 733 17.93 -33.26 1.88
C ALA A 733 19.11 -34.13 1.40
N ASP A 734 20.02 -33.58 0.59
CA ASP A 734 21.27 -34.24 0.17
C ASP A 734 22.44 -34.02 1.15
N HIS A 735 22.16 -33.49 2.34
CA HIS A 735 23.10 -33.14 3.40
C HIS A 735 24.06 -31.99 3.07
N SER A 736 23.90 -31.30 1.94
CA SER A 736 24.64 -30.06 1.68
C SER A 736 24.18 -28.93 2.63
N PRO A 737 25.06 -28.00 3.03
CA PRO A 737 24.70 -26.90 3.93
C PRO A 737 23.65 -25.96 3.32
N LEU A 738 22.71 -25.52 4.16
CA LEU A 738 21.79 -24.40 3.89
C LEU A 738 22.20 -23.18 4.72
N LEU A 739 22.27 -22.02 4.08
CA LEU A 739 22.35 -20.72 4.72
C LEU A 739 21.26 -19.81 4.15
N ALA A 740 20.35 -19.33 5.01
CA ALA A 740 19.36 -18.32 4.63
C ALA A 740 19.63 -17.01 5.39
N ILE A 741 19.48 -15.89 4.68
CA ILE A 741 19.63 -14.52 5.19
C ILE A 741 18.27 -13.80 5.15
N PRO A 742 18.10 -12.68 5.89
CA PRO A 742 16.90 -11.85 5.75
C PRO A 742 16.69 -11.38 4.31
N TYR A 743 15.45 -11.45 3.82
CA TYR A 743 15.06 -11.12 2.45
C TYR A 743 15.41 -9.68 2.05
N TYR A 744 15.34 -8.75 3.00
CA TYR A 744 15.73 -7.35 2.74
C TYR A 744 17.22 -7.23 2.36
N ALA A 745 18.07 -8.12 2.87
CA ALA A 745 19.51 -8.08 2.69
C ALA A 745 20.01 -8.79 1.41
N ARG A 746 19.10 -9.39 0.62
CA ARG A 746 19.45 -10.04 -0.66
C ARG A 746 20.19 -9.11 -1.62
N GLN A 747 21.00 -9.68 -2.50
CA GLN A 747 21.65 -9.02 -3.63
C GLN A 747 22.55 -7.84 -3.20
N ASN A 748 23.30 -8.03 -2.11
CA ASN A 748 24.31 -7.09 -1.58
C ASN A 748 25.75 -7.64 -1.65
N ARG A 749 25.96 -8.82 -2.27
CA ARG A 749 27.23 -9.57 -2.19
C ARG A 749 27.77 -10.07 -3.53
N ASP A 750 27.03 -9.88 -4.63
CA ASP A 750 27.40 -10.44 -5.92
C ASP A 750 28.11 -9.37 -6.78
N GLU A 751 29.45 -9.34 -6.72
CA GLU A 751 30.27 -8.40 -7.51
C GLU A 751 30.23 -8.69 -9.02
N GLN A 752 29.93 -9.93 -9.43
CA GLN A 752 30.11 -10.40 -10.81
C GLN A 752 29.03 -9.97 -11.81
N ALA A 753 27.94 -9.32 -11.38
CA ALA A 753 26.91 -8.82 -12.30
C ALA A 753 27.13 -7.37 -12.76
N SER A 754 27.97 -6.60 -12.05
CA SER A 754 28.20 -5.16 -12.34
C SER A 754 29.04 -4.90 -13.59
N SER A 755 29.77 -5.90 -14.10
CA SER A 755 30.74 -5.74 -15.20
C SER A 755 30.21 -6.10 -16.60
N SER A 756 28.94 -6.51 -16.75
CA SER A 756 28.41 -7.01 -18.03
C SER A 756 27.31 -6.16 -18.69
N ARG A 757 27.00 -4.97 -18.15
CA ARG A 757 26.09 -4.01 -18.80
C ARG A 757 26.59 -2.58 -18.61
N GLY A 758 27.74 -2.29 -19.21
CA GLY A 758 28.14 -0.93 -19.57
C GLY A 758 27.55 -0.52 -20.91
#